data_AF-A0A3S8U1V6-F1
#
_entry.id   AF-A0A3S8U1V6-F1
#
_cell.length_a   1.000
_cell.length_b   1.000
_cell.length_c   1.000
_cell.angle_alpha   90.00
_cell.angle_beta   90.00
_cell.angle_gamma   90.00
#
_symmetry.space_group_name_H-M   'P 1'
#
loop_
_entity.id
_entity.type
_entity.pdbx_description
1 polymer ?
#
loop_
_entity_poly.entity_id
_entity_poly.type
_entity_poly.pdbx_seq_one_letter_code
_entity_poly.pdbx_strand_id
1 'polypeptide(L)'
;MATINGGTGNDSLTGDTTLPGTFNDLISGGGGNDTLVGLTANDTLNGDDGDDQLFGGTGSDSLYGGLGNDILDGGLGNDRLYGGEGDDYLFAGNFSTGDNDLLDGGSGNDTVDFSGGNSGINVTLSDGNATFNPSGNNPNTDTLVGIEHIVGTNSADSITGDTGANSLSGGGGNDVVNGGAGDDTIAGGTGDDTLSGGTGVDTLTYANSTTAVNADLGANTVTGEGTDSISGFENLTGSAQSDTLTGTSGQNVIQGGGGADTINAGLGNDTIDGGTGDDVITAGPESSASVTDLDFNWTLAGSDETNLAGGVTQDTGGIQVTTSYTSGVGGSTFSVESTGNTTGDERDREVYVASGETFNPDSSAELYRPDQSSGSPSTVLRFDFDAVAGSGFSDEVQNVSFRISDIDASGFRDVVTILAYDANGNLIVPEISETSNSLSVSGGTITASPGVTVNPNEPAGSALITIPGPVAYFTISYGNLLTAAQAIRVSDIKFQAIPADDDSVLGGAGNDTLIGGFGDDLLDGGADNDVLDGGFGNDTLLGGTGNDSLSGGAGDDTLDGGADDDDLFGGRGNDLLLGDSGADSIEGGAGDDNIQAGSDNDSVLGEAGNDTILGEGGDDLIDGGADNDSIDGGDGADVLLGGDGQDNIEGGTGNDTITGGTGNDTVYGGTGNDTFVVGLADVTTVAGGDVDTVTPYEVIYGGGGGVDAVDDYDVIDLSEYGFSRVQIVRDSLDPLNDNYENGFIRILDTSGNEIGRIDFYNIEAIFPCFTPGTLITTDRGDIPVEALVPGDLVLTRDNGLQPLRWVGRRELSLLDLMADPDLQPVRIGLDALDGAGPVRPMLVSPQHRLLLEGARAELLFGEAEVLVAAKHLLGQTGVSRVLPTDGISYIHILFDQHEIVQSDGIWTESFQPAERMLSAMETEVRAEVLALFPALAQVDGQITSARPSLKAHEARVLLAG
;
A
#
# COMPACT_ATOMS: atom_id res chain seq x y z
N MET A 1 3.95 -53.32 56.96
CA MET A 1 3.68 -52.27 57.96
C MET A 1 4.93 -51.97 58.78
N ALA A 2 6.00 -51.59 58.11
CA ALA A 2 6.72 -50.37 58.46
C ALA A 2 5.76 -49.16 58.42
N THR A 3 6.22 -48.06 58.99
CA THR A 3 5.64 -46.74 58.75
C THR A 3 6.82 -45.83 58.47
N ILE A 4 6.82 -45.23 57.30
CA ILE A 4 7.91 -44.44 56.74
C ILE A 4 7.37 -43.03 56.51
N ASN A 5 8.09 -42.03 56.98
CA ASN A 5 7.74 -40.62 56.85
C ASN A 5 8.99 -39.88 56.39
N GLY A 6 8.87 -39.09 55.33
CA GLY A 6 9.88 -38.11 54.94
C GLY A 6 9.87 -36.85 55.82
N GLY A 7 10.36 -35.76 55.26
CA GLY A 7 10.62 -34.50 55.95
C GLY A 7 9.77 -33.33 55.46
N THR A 8 10.44 -32.39 54.78
CA THR A 8 9.89 -31.17 54.16
C THR A 8 10.81 -30.78 52.99
N GLY A 9 11.17 -31.75 52.15
CA GLY A 9 11.87 -31.55 50.89
C GLY A 9 12.46 -32.83 50.32
N ASN A 10 12.00 -33.23 49.13
CA ASN A 10 12.58 -34.18 48.18
C ASN A 10 13.25 -35.42 48.80
N ASP A 11 12.45 -36.26 49.45
CA ASP A 11 12.77 -37.56 49.98
C ASP A 11 12.47 -38.69 48.97
N SER A 12 13.19 -39.82 49.11
CA SER A 12 12.97 -41.02 48.30
C SER A 12 12.80 -42.23 49.21
N LEU A 13 11.59 -42.80 49.20
CA LEU A 13 11.06 -43.71 50.21
C LEU A 13 10.64 -45.04 49.58
N THR A 14 10.87 -46.16 50.27
CA THR A 14 10.59 -47.50 49.75
C THR A 14 10.23 -48.48 50.87
N GLY A 15 9.26 -49.36 50.62
CA GLY A 15 8.77 -50.39 51.54
C GLY A 15 9.81 -51.43 52.00
N ASP A 16 9.40 -52.33 52.91
CA ASP A 16 10.29 -53.28 53.61
C ASP A 16 10.89 -54.38 52.72
N THR A 17 12.00 -54.04 52.08
CA THR A 17 12.86 -54.98 51.32
C THR A 17 13.49 -56.09 52.18
N THR A 18 13.40 -56.06 53.51
CA THR A 18 14.17 -56.96 54.40
C THR A 18 13.49 -58.31 54.69
N LEU A 19 12.16 -58.39 54.46
CA LEU A 19 11.40 -59.63 54.36
C LEU A 19 10.52 -59.54 53.10
N PRO A 20 10.69 -60.43 52.10
CA PRO A 20 10.08 -60.21 50.78
C PRO A 20 8.54 -60.22 50.82
N GLY A 21 7.95 -59.04 50.59
CA GLY A 21 6.61 -58.82 50.02
C GLY A 21 5.46 -59.56 50.68
N THR A 22 5.17 -59.25 51.94
CA THR A 22 4.02 -59.85 52.67
C THR A 22 3.36 -58.90 53.70
N PHE A 23 3.63 -57.59 53.66
CA PHE A 23 3.26 -56.68 54.74
C PHE A 23 2.90 -55.25 54.30
N ASN A 24 1.61 -54.97 54.14
CA ASN A 24 0.99 -53.63 53.97
C ASN A 24 1.78 -52.48 54.63
N ASP A 25 2.57 -51.71 53.90
CA ASP A 25 3.34 -50.56 54.39
C ASP A 25 2.54 -49.26 54.34
N LEU A 26 2.98 -48.27 55.13
CA LEU A 26 2.44 -46.91 55.11
C LEU A 26 3.60 -45.93 54.91
N ILE A 27 3.55 -45.16 53.84
CA ILE A 27 4.59 -44.21 53.42
C ILE A 27 3.92 -42.83 53.29
N SER A 28 4.49 -41.80 53.93
CA SER A 28 4.21 -40.39 53.64
C SER A 28 5.49 -39.73 53.14
N GLY A 29 5.41 -38.94 52.08
CA GLY A 29 6.45 -37.99 51.70
C GLY A 29 6.55 -36.90 52.76
N GLY A 30 5.61 -35.95 52.73
CA GLY A 30 5.38 -34.95 53.77
C GLY A 30 5.63 -33.51 53.32
N GLY A 31 6.23 -33.31 52.15
CA GLY A 31 6.21 -32.04 51.42
C GLY A 31 7.51 -31.69 50.70
N GLY A 32 7.39 -31.12 49.50
CA GLY A 32 8.40 -31.07 48.46
C GLY A 32 8.39 -32.35 47.62
N ASN A 33 8.80 -32.25 46.36
CA ASN A 33 8.63 -33.31 45.35
C ASN A 33 9.35 -34.62 45.71
N ASP A 34 8.58 -35.60 46.19
CA ASP A 34 9.04 -36.85 46.78
C ASP A 34 8.87 -38.04 45.81
N THR A 35 9.45 -39.19 46.15
CA THR A 35 9.27 -40.44 45.37
C THR A 35 9.04 -41.64 46.29
N LEU A 36 7.85 -42.23 46.20
CA LEU A 36 7.35 -43.27 47.11
C LEU A 36 7.15 -44.59 46.36
N VAL A 37 7.64 -45.71 46.94
CA VAL A 37 7.50 -47.04 46.34
C VAL A 37 7.05 -48.09 47.36
N GLY A 38 5.84 -48.66 47.22
CA GLY A 38 5.32 -49.72 48.10
C GLY A 38 6.04 -51.05 47.90
N LEU A 39 6.18 -51.45 46.62
CA LEU A 39 6.68 -52.71 46.07
C LEU A 39 5.65 -53.83 45.99
N THR A 40 5.13 -54.33 47.12
CA THR A 40 4.42 -55.62 47.14
C THR A 40 3.62 -55.87 48.43
N ALA A 41 2.38 -56.34 48.26
CA ALA A 41 1.28 -56.37 49.23
C ALA A 41 0.52 -55.03 49.28
N ASN A 42 -0.61 -55.03 50.00
CA ASN A 42 -1.60 -53.94 49.98
C ASN A 42 -1.12 -52.69 50.74
N ASP A 43 -0.43 -51.80 50.05
CA ASP A 43 0.31 -50.68 50.65
C ASP A 43 -0.50 -49.36 50.67
N THR A 44 0.02 -48.33 51.34
CA THR A 44 -0.60 -46.99 51.37
C THR A 44 0.48 -45.92 51.28
N LEU A 45 0.39 -45.07 50.27
CA LEU A 45 1.34 -44.01 49.93
C LEU A 45 0.58 -42.68 49.95
N ASN A 46 1.11 -41.66 50.63
CA ASN A 46 0.63 -40.27 50.54
C ASN A 46 1.80 -39.35 50.18
N GLY A 47 1.66 -38.49 49.18
CA GLY A 47 2.65 -37.45 48.86
C GLY A 47 2.68 -36.36 49.93
N ASP A 48 1.49 -35.82 50.22
CA ASP A 48 1.18 -34.69 51.11
C ASP A 48 1.25 -33.29 50.42
N ASP A 49 2.42 -32.62 50.31
CA ASP A 49 2.55 -31.24 49.78
C ASP A 49 3.66 -31.13 48.67
N GLY A 50 3.46 -31.59 47.43
CA GLY A 50 4.47 -31.50 46.36
C GLY A 50 4.01 -32.09 45.02
N ASP A 51 4.79 -31.94 43.95
CA ASP A 51 4.58 -32.68 42.69
C ASP A 51 5.33 -34.02 42.79
N ASP A 52 4.67 -35.06 43.30
CA ASP A 52 5.26 -36.29 43.80
C ASP A 52 5.11 -37.47 42.82
N GLN A 53 5.86 -38.56 43.06
CA GLN A 53 5.81 -39.78 42.25
C GLN A 53 5.54 -41.02 43.11
N LEU A 54 4.36 -41.62 42.95
CA LEU A 54 3.85 -42.71 43.79
C LEU A 54 3.71 -44.01 42.98
N PHE A 55 4.41 -45.06 43.42
CA PHE A 55 4.39 -46.38 42.79
C PHE A 55 3.95 -47.46 43.78
N GLY A 56 2.76 -48.05 43.61
CA GLY A 56 2.24 -49.15 44.44
C GLY A 56 3.07 -50.42 44.26
N GLY A 57 2.88 -51.10 43.14
CA GLY A 57 3.73 -52.18 42.65
C GLY A 57 2.96 -53.46 42.37
N THR A 58 2.65 -54.24 43.40
CA THR A 58 1.73 -55.39 43.28
C THR A 58 0.92 -55.61 44.56
N GLY A 59 -0.38 -55.34 44.56
CA GLY A 59 -1.17 -55.39 45.78
C GLY A 59 -2.68 -55.22 45.58
N SER A 60 -3.22 -54.24 46.27
CA SER A 60 -4.54 -53.62 46.07
C SER A 60 -4.48 -52.38 46.98
N ASP A 61 -3.83 -51.36 46.47
CA ASP A 61 -3.10 -50.34 47.21
C ASP A 61 -3.95 -49.08 47.37
N SER A 62 -3.38 -48.03 47.94
CA SER A 62 -4.02 -46.71 48.05
C SER A 62 -2.96 -45.62 48.00
N LEU A 63 -2.88 -44.97 46.85
CA LEU A 63 -2.01 -43.85 46.54
C LEU A 63 -2.84 -42.56 46.68
N TYR A 64 -2.28 -41.58 47.36
CA TYR A 64 -2.81 -40.23 47.50
C TYR A 64 -1.68 -39.28 47.10
N GLY A 65 -1.88 -38.42 46.11
CA GLY A 65 -0.95 -37.34 45.78
C GLY A 65 -0.95 -36.29 46.90
N GLY A 66 -1.51 -35.12 46.61
CA GLY A 66 -2.03 -34.22 47.62
C GLY A 66 -2.29 -32.80 47.14
N LEU A 67 -1.21 -32.02 47.03
CA LEU A 67 -1.19 -30.64 46.56
C LEU A 67 0.03 -30.43 45.65
N GLY A 68 -0.18 -30.46 44.34
CA GLY A 68 0.86 -30.46 43.31
C GLY A 68 0.43 -31.32 42.12
N ASN A 69 1.25 -31.36 41.07
CA ASN A 69 0.94 -32.13 39.86
C ASN A 69 1.58 -33.52 39.95
N ASP A 70 0.86 -34.48 40.55
CA ASP A 70 1.37 -35.79 40.96
C ASP A 70 1.35 -36.83 39.83
N ILE A 71 2.25 -37.82 39.89
CA ILE A 71 2.20 -39.02 39.01
C ILE A 71 2.01 -40.29 39.84
N LEU A 72 0.96 -41.05 39.53
CA LEU A 72 0.51 -42.21 40.30
C LEU A 72 0.45 -43.48 39.42
N ASP A 73 1.10 -44.56 39.85
CA ASP A 73 1.05 -45.89 39.23
C ASP A 73 0.76 -46.96 40.30
N GLY A 74 -0.41 -47.60 40.23
CA GLY A 74 -0.76 -48.73 41.10
C GLY A 74 0.03 -50.01 40.78
N GLY A 75 0.32 -50.25 39.50
CA GLY A 75 1.05 -51.42 39.00
C GLY A 75 0.16 -52.63 38.70
N LEU A 76 -0.13 -53.46 39.70
CA LEU A 76 -0.86 -54.74 39.55
C LEU A 76 -1.73 -55.05 40.78
N GLY A 77 -3.05 -55.04 40.60
CA GLY A 77 -4.04 -55.34 41.65
C GLY A 77 -5.14 -54.30 41.70
N ASN A 78 -6.17 -54.53 42.53
CA ASN A 78 -7.34 -53.64 42.64
C ASN A 78 -7.05 -52.35 43.45
N ASP A 79 -6.40 -51.40 42.79
CA ASP A 79 -5.77 -50.24 43.41
C ASP A 79 -6.73 -49.05 43.60
N ARG A 80 -6.22 -47.98 44.23
CA ARG A 80 -6.87 -46.67 44.39
C ARG A 80 -5.82 -45.61 44.17
N LEU A 81 -6.02 -44.78 43.17
CA LEU A 81 -5.22 -43.62 42.87
C LEU A 81 -6.12 -42.41 43.11
N TYR A 82 -5.70 -41.56 44.04
CA TYR A 82 -6.29 -40.26 44.32
C TYR A 82 -5.21 -39.22 44.02
N GLY A 83 -5.44 -38.31 43.08
CA GLY A 83 -4.58 -37.15 42.84
C GLY A 83 -4.71 -36.13 43.98
N GLY A 84 -5.21 -34.92 43.69
CA GLY A 84 -5.66 -34.00 44.73
C GLY A 84 -6.10 -32.61 44.25
N GLU A 85 -5.26 -31.60 44.54
CA GLU A 85 -5.35 -30.25 43.96
C GLU A 85 -4.10 -30.04 43.08
N GLY A 86 -4.26 -30.14 41.76
CA GLY A 86 -3.18 -30.09 40.74
C GLY A 86 -3.66 -30.73 39.44
N ASP A 87 -2.85 -30.69 38.37
CA ASP A 87 -3.12 -31.47 37.14
C ASP A 87 -2.36 -32.81 37.21
N ASP A 88 -3.06 -33.88 37.54
CA ASP A 88 -2.46 -35.17 37.93
C ASP A 88 -2.39 -36.18 36.77
N TYR A 89 -1.43 -37.12 36.85
CA TYR A 89 -1.20 -38.16 35.85
C TYR A 89 -1.28 -39.57 36.43
N LEU A 90 -2.40 -40.26 36.17
CA LEU A 90 -2.75 -41.55 36.75
C LEU A 90 -2.60 -42.68 35.72
N PHE A 91 -1.66 -43.60 35.93
CA PHE A 91 -1.50 -44.78 35.07
C PHE A 91 -2.54 -45.86 35.42
N ALA A 92 -3.29 -46.34 34.44
CA ALA A 92 -4.25 -47.46 34.58
C ALA A 92 -3.59 -48.85 34.66
N GLY A 93 -2.32 -48.93 35.06
CA GLY A 93 -1.58 -50.18 35.29
C GLY A 93 -1.42 -51.07 34.06
N ASN A 94 -1.40 -52.39 34.27
CA ASN A 94 -1.21 -53.36 33.19
C ASN A 94 -2.35 -54.40 33.11
N PHE A 95 -3.11 -54.38 32.01
CA PHE A 95 -4.34 -55.16 31.83
C PHE A 95 -4.17 -56.70 31.83
N SER A 96 -2.95 -57.24 31.97
CA SER A 96 -2.71 -58.69 31.85
C SER A 96 -3.23 -59.54 33.03
N THR A 97 -3.58 -58.93 34.17
CA THR A 97 -4.08 -59.62 35.38
C THR A 97 -5.61 -59.61 35.54
N GLY A 98 -6.29 -58.57 35.04
CA GLY A 98 -7.75 -58.43 35.14
C GLY A 98 -8.23 -57.67 36.38
N ASP A 99 -7.48 -56.63 36.74
CA ASP A 99 -7.73 -55.77 37.90
C ASP A 99 -8.83 -54.73 37.60
N ASN A 100 -9.30 -54.00 38.62
CA ASN A 100 -10.49 -53.14 38.54
C ASN A 100 -10.33 -52.02 39.58
N ASP A 101 -10.00 -50.82 39.11
CA ASP A 101 -9.35 -49.80 39.93
C ASP A 101 -10.24 -48.58 40.15
N LEU A 102 -9.80 -47.67 41.02
CA LEU A 102 -10.39 -46.34 41.17
C LEU A 102 -9.31 -45.31 40.85
N LEU A 103 -9.59 -44.50 39.84
CA LEU A 103 -8.77 -43.41 39.32
C LEU A 103 -9.59 -42.14 39.55
N ASP A 104 -9.22 -41.39 40.58
CA ASP A 104 -9.91 -40.21 41.09
C ASP A 104 -8.87 -39.09 41.01
N GLY A 105 -8.92 -38.21 40.01
CA GLY A 105 -7.95 -37.13 39.83
C GLY A 105 -8.12 -36.13 40.97
N GLY A 106 -9.03 -35.19 40.77
CA GLY A 106 -9.76 -34.55 41.86
C GLY A 106 -10.14 -33.11 41.56
N SER A 107 -9.15 -32.28 41.25
CA SER A 107 -9.34 -30.90 40.84
C SER A 107 -8.11 -30.28 40.15
N GLY A 108 -8.01 -30.55 38.86
CA GLY A 108 -7.19 -29.82 37.88
C GLY A 108 -7.72 -30.11 36.48
N ASN A 109 -6.82 -30.50 35.57
CA ASN A 109 -7.15 -31.16 34.31
C ASN A 109 -6.48 -32.55 34.31
N ASP A 110 -7.19 -33.55 34.81
CA ASP A 110 -6.56 -34.79 35.27
C ASP A 110 -6.50 -35.85 34.15
N THR A 111 -5.37 -36.55 34.06
CA THR A 111 -5.05 -37.45 32.94
C THR A 111 -5.01 -38.91 33.38
N VAL A 112 -5.69 -39.79 32.63
CA VAL A 112 -5.52 -41.25 32.77
C VAL A 112 -4.84 -41.86 31.54
N ASP A 113 -3.74 -42.58 31.79
CA ASP A 113 -2.98 -43.29 30.76
C ASP A 113 -3.30 -44.78 30.70
N PHE A 114 -3.85 -45.24 29.58
CA PHE A 114 -4.12 -46.64 29.26
C PHE A 114 -3.07 -47.22 28.28
N SER A 115 -2.07 -46.46 27.84
CA SER A 115 -1.10 -46.83 26.77
C SER A 115 -0.26 -48.08 27.07
N GLY A 116 -0.06 -48.40 28.36
CA GLY A 116 0.53 -49.67 28.82
C GLY A 116 -0.29 -50.93 28.48
N GLY A 117 -1.49 -50.74 27.93
CA GLY A 117 -2.47 -51.76 27.54
C GLY A 117 -2.08 -52.64 26.35
N ASN A 118 -2.72 -53.81 26.28
CA ASN A 118 -2.58 -54.76 25.15
C ASN A 118 -3.95 -55.28 24.64
N SER A 119 -5.03 -54.53 24.87
CA SER A 119 -6.40 -54.86 24.49
C SER A 119 -7.25 -53.60 24.63
N GLY A 120 -8.16 -53.36 23.69
CA GLY A 120 -8.89 -52.12 23.64
C GLY A 120 -9.84 -51.87 24.82
N ILE A 121 -9.95 -50.59 25.19
CA ILE A 121 -10.78 -49.99 26.22
C ILE A 121 -12.09 -49.43 25.63
N ASN A 122 -13.08 -49.23 26.51
CA ASN A 122 -14.35 -48.58 26.22
C ASN A 122 -14.58 -47.60 27.37
N VAL A 123 -14.33 -46.31 27.15
CA VAL A 123 -14.37 -45.24 28.16
C VAL A 123 -15.61 -44.38 27.94
N THR A 124 -16.26 -43.95 29.02
CA THR A 124 -17.30 -42.92 28.96
C THR A 124 -17.20 -42.07 30.23
N LEU A 125 -16.64 -40.87 30.11
CA LEU A 125 -16.40 -39.97 31.25
C LEU A 125 -17.69 -39.62 31.97
N SER A 126 -18.77 -39.34 31.22
CA SER A 126 -20.10 -39.03 31.77
C SER A 126 -20.78 -40.17 32.56
N ASP A 127 -20.37 -41.42 32.36
CA ASP A 127 -20.79 -42.58 33.16
C ASP A 127 -19.72 -42.99 34.22
N GLY A 128 -18.59 -42.27 34.31
CA GLY A 128 -17.54 -42.43 35.32
C GLY A 128 -16.81 -43.77 35.29
N ASN A 129 -16.59 -44.37 34.11
CA ASN A 129 -15.93 -45.68 34.01
C ASN A 129 -15.19 -45.96 32.69
N ALA A 130 -14.23 -46.87 32.78
CA ALA A 130 -13.52 -47.48 31.66
C ALA A 130 -13.68 -49.01 31.71
N THR A 131 -13.91 -49.67 30.56
CA THR A 131 -14.09 -51.14 30.51
C THR A 131 -13.29 -51.81 29.40
N PHE A 132 -12.62 -52.92 29.74
CA PHE A 132 -11.68 -53.62 28.87
C PHE A 132 -11.76 -55.14 29.10
N ASN A 133 -11.44 -55.97 28.08
CA ASN A 133 -11.67 -57.44 28.15
C ASN A 133 -10.48 -58.28 27.65
N PRO A 134 -9.34 -58.24 28.36
CA PRO A 134 -8.07 -58.86 27.96
C PRO A 134 -8.07 -60.41 27.99
N SER A 135 -9.14 -61.02 28.55
CA SER A 135 -9.32 -62.48 28.64
C SER A 135 -10.51 -63.03 27.84
N GLY A 136 -11.26 -62.16 27.17
CA GLY A 136 -12.41 -62.51 26.31
C GLY A 136 -13.60 -63.17 27.00
N ASN A 137 -13.68 -63.20 28.34
CA ASN A 137 -14.71 -63.94 29.08
C ASN A 137 -15.40 -63.17 30.22
N ASN A 138 -14.85 -62.03 30.63
CA ASN A 138 -15.51 -61.04 31.50
C ASN A 138 -14.79 -59.71 31.28
N PRO A 139 -15.49 -58.58 31.03
CA PRO A 139 -14.85 -57.28 31.07
C PRO A 139 -14.42 -56.97 32.51
N ASN A 140 -13.35 -56.23 32.66
CA ASN A 140 -13.02 -55.51 33.89
C ASN A 140 -13.63 -54.11 33.81
N THR A 141 -13.63 -53.38 34.92
CA THR A 141 -14.20 -52.03 34.99
C THR A 141 -13.45 -51.19 36.01
N ASP A 142 -12.75 -50.17 35.52
CA ASP A 142 -12.16 -49.13 36.36
C ASP A 142 -13.17 -48.00 36.53
N THR A 143 -13.10 -47.32 37.66
CA THR A 143 -13.97 -46.19 38.00
C THR A 143 -13.17 -44.90 37.83
N LEU A 144 -13.67 -43.98 37.01
CA LEU A 144 -13.05 -42.67 36.73
C LEU A 144 -13.86 -41.58 37.44
N VAL A 145 -13.18 -40.64 38.10
CA VAL A 145 -13.80 -39.50 38.81
C VAL A 145 -12.91 -38.27 38.64
N GLY A 146 -13.45 -37.17 38.12
CA GLY A 146 -12.68 -35.93 37.87
C GLY A 146 -11.45 -36.21 37.00
N ILE A 147 -11.70 -36.58 35.74
CA ILE A 147 -10.71 -36.95 34.73
C ILE A 147 -11.19 -36.31 33.43
N GLU A 148 -10.35 -35.46 32.85
CA GLU A 148 -10.66 -34.68 31.65
C GLU A 148 -9.82 -35.14 30.46
N HIS A 149 -8.67 -35.78 30.70
CA HIS A 149 -7.77 -36.26 29.65
C HIS A 149 -7.65 -37.80 29.65
N ILE A 150 -7.67 -38.41 28.45
CA ILE A 150 -7.54 -39.86 28.24
C ILE A 150 -6.49 -40.14 27.17
N VAL A 151 -5.47 -40.93 27.53
CA VAL A 151 -4.54 -41.55 26.57
C VAL A 151 -4.95 -43.00 26.37
N GLY A 152 -5.34 -43.35 25.14
CA GLY A 152 -5.73 -44.69 24.73
C GLY A 152 -4.56 -45.67 24.58
N THR A 153 -4.80 -46.78 23.89
CA THR A 153 -3.93 -47.94 23.86
C THR A 153 -3.18 -48.08 22.52
N ASN A 154 -2.63 -49.28 22.27
CA ASN A 154 -2.12 -49.68 20.95
C ASN A 154 -3.05 -50.77 20.37
N SER A 155 -4.37 -50.54 20.41
CA SER A 155 -5.42 -51.47 19.97
C SER A 155 -6.75 -50.73 19.79
N ALA A 156 -7.59 -51.20 18.85
CA ALA A 156 -8.91 -50.62 18.55
C ALA A 156 -9.75 -50.25 19.79
N ASP A 157 -9.83 -48.95 20.07
CA ASP A 157 -10.40 -48.34 21.28
C ASP A 157 -11.74 -47.64 21.03
N SER A 158 -12.48 -47.37 22.10
CA SER A 158 -13.67 -46.52 22.06
C SER A 158 -13.68 -45.57 23.27
N ILE A 159 -13.68 -44.27 22.99
CA ILE A 159 -13.54 -43.22 24.00
C ILE A 159 -14.69 -42.22 23.83
N THR A 160 -15.31 -41.81 24.93
CA THR A 160 -16.34 -40.77 24.92
C THR A 160 -16.19 -39.85 26.13
N GLY A 161 -16.18 -38.55 25.88
CA GLY A 161 -16.06 -37.51 26.90
C GLY A 161 -17.36 -37.24 27.68
N ASP A 162 -17.54 -36.01 28.16
CA ASP A 162 -18.73 -35.61 28.92
C ASP A 162 -19.46 -34.30 28.53
N THR A 163 -19.16 -33.20 29.21
CA THR A 163 -19.82 -31.88 29.11
C THR A 163 -18.89 -30.71 29.45
N GLY A 164 -17.62 -30.97 29.79
CA GLY A 164 -16.55 -29.99 29.82
C GLY A 164 -15.52 -30.32 28.73
N ALA A 165 -14.59 -29.40 28.47
CA ALA A 165 -13.50 -29.63 27.54
C ALA A 165 -12.66 -30.86 27.95
N ASN A 166 -12.40 -31.77 27.02
CA ASN A 166 -11.66 -33.01 27.22
C ASN A 166 -10.50 -33.13 26.22
N SER A 167 -9.42 -33.81 26.61
CA SER A 167 -8.28 -34.11 25.72
C SER A 167 -8.18 -35.62 25.49
N LEU A 168 -8.54 -36.08 24.29
CA LEU A 168 -8.79 -37.50 24.02
C LEU A 168 -7.87 -38.02 22.91
N SER A 169 -7.02 -38.98 23.23
CA SER A 169 -6.16 -39.69 22.28
C SER A 169 -6.57 -41.14 22.12
N GLY A 170 -6.81 -41.62 20.88
CA GLY A 170 -6.98 -43.04 20.58
C GLY A 170 -5.67 -43.82 20.73
N GLY A 171 -4.59 -43.26 20.21
CA GLY A 171 -3.21 -43.72 20.36
C GLY A 171 -2.74 -44.52 19.15
N GLY A 172 -3.32 -45.69 18.91
CA GLY A 172 -3.01 -46.45 17.71
C GLY A 172 -3.81 -47.74 17.56
N GLY A 173 -4.80 -47.73 16.68
CA GLY A 173 -5.66 -48.88 16.43
C GLY A 173 -6.54 -48.73 15.20
N ASN A 174 -7.82 -48.54 15.46
CA ASN A 174 -8.91 -48.30 14.52
C ASN A 174 -10.06 -47.79 15.43
N ASP A 175 -9.90 -46.57 15.89
CA ASP A 175 -10.41 -46.11 17.17
C ASP A 175 -11.68 -45.27 16.97
N VAL A 176 -12.55 -45.23 17.99
CA VAL A 176 -13.81 -44.48 17.95
C VAL A 176 -13.83 -43.47 19.09
N VAL A 177 -13.45 -42.24 18.79
CA VAL A 177 -13.34 -41.14 19.76
C VAL A 177 -14.45 -40.12 19.51
N ASN A 178 -15.11 -39.69 20.58
CA ASN A 178 -16.19 -38.70 20.56
C ASN A 178 -16.05 -37.79 21.78
N GLY A 179 -15.74 -36.50 21.59
CA GLY A 179 -15.63 -35.53 22.69
C GLY A 179 -16.96 -35.42 23.44
N GLY A 180 -17.96 -34.86 22.77
CA GLY A 180 -19.37 -34.93 23.14
C GLY A 180 -20.01 -33.56 23.30
N ALA A 181 -19.54 -32.78 24.26
CA ALA A 181 -19.98 -31.41 24.50
C ALA A 181 -18.99 -30.69 25.42
N GLY A 182 -18.69 -29.43 25.09
CA GLY A 182 -17.45 -28.79 25.54
C GLY A 182 -16.59 -28.49 24.33
N ASP A 183 -15.48 -27.81 24.55
CA ASP A 183 -14.55 -27.41 23.49
C ASP A 183 -13.39 -28.43 23.51
N ASP A 184 -13.56 -29.55 22.80
CA ASP A 184 -12.74 -30.75 22.96
C ASP A 184 -11.48 -30.74 22.08
N THR A 185 -10.42 -31.44 22.50
CA THR A 185 -9.19 -31.65 21.70
C THR A 185 -8.97 -33.14 21.46
N ILE A 186 -8.90 -33.56 20.19
CA ILE A 186 -8.93 -34.98 19.80
C ILE A 186 -7.79 -35.32 18.85
N ALA A 187 -7.11 -36.44 19.16
CA ALA A 187 -6.14 -37.08 18.27
C ALA A 187 -6.52 -38.56 18.07
N GLY A 188 -6.69 -39.00 16.83
CA GLY A 188 -6.83 -40.44 16.54
C GLY A 188 -5.52 -41.17 16.86
N GLY A 189 -4.50 -40.90 16.04
CA GLY A 189 -3.18 -41.52 16.12
C GLY A 189 -2.94 -42.39 14.89
N THR A 190 -2.36 -43.57 15.07
CA THR A 190 -2.07 -44.47 13.94
C THR A 190 -3.19 -45.48 13.72
N GLY A 191 -4.09 -45.24 12.76
CA GLY A 191 -5.23 -46.13 12.47
C GLY A 191 -6.08 -45.68 11.27
N ASP A 192 -7.11 -46.46 10.92
CA ASP A 192 -8.25 -45.91 10.18
C ASP A 192 -9.33 -45.60 11.23
N ASP A 193 -9.39 -44.36 11.71
CA ASP A 193 -10.17 -44.00 12.91
C ASP A 193 -11.53 -43.36 12.59
N THR A 194 -12.34 -43.16 13.62
CA THR A 194 -13.64 -42.47 13.55
C THR A 194 -13.74 -41.47 14.70
N LEU A 195 -13.57 -40.19 14.38
CA LEU A 195 -13.41 -39.10 15.33
C LEU A 195 -14.59 -38.14 15.24
N SER A 196 -14.99 -37.55 16.37
CA SER A 196 -15.96 -36.47 16.42
C SER A 196 -15.67 -35.60 17.64
N GLY A 197 -15.71 -34.28 17.51
CA GLY A 197 -15.80 -33.37 18.64
C GLY A 197 -17.15 -33.55 19.31
N GLY A 198 -18.13 -32.72 18.97
CA GLY A 198 -19.54 -33.03 19.16
C GLY A 198 -20.43 -31.80 19.22
N THR A 199 -20.25 -30.98 20.26
CA THR A 199 -20.94 -29.69 20.43
C THR A 199 -20.14 -28.72 21.31
N GLY A 200 -19.24 -27.98 20.68
CA GLY A 200 -18.57 -26.81 21.24
C GLY A 200 -17.88 -26.04 20.12
N VAL A 201 -16.61 -25.70 20.33
CA VAL A 201 -15.62 -25.40 19.28
C VAL A 201 -14.53 -26.46 19.38
N ASP A 202 -14.59 -27.47 18.52
CA ASP A 202 -13.83 -28.71 18.69
C ASP A 202 -12.57 -28.76 17.81
N THR A 203 -11.45 -29.22 18.39
CA THR A 203 -10.11 -29.21 17.77
C THR A 203 -9.62 -30.61 17.44
N LEU A 204 -9.31 -30.84 16.17
CA LEU A 204 -8.65 -32.04 15.66
C LEU A 204 -7.13 -31.79 15.57
N THR A 205 -6.30 -32.59 16.23
CA THR A 205 -4.85 -32.35 16.29
C THR A 205 -4.00 -33.53 15.85
N TYR A 206 -3.04 -33.25 14.95
CA TYR A 206 -2.01 -34.17 14.48
C TYR A 206 -0.59 -33.70 14.88
N ALA A 207 -0.46 -32.82 15.88
CA ALA A 207 0.82 -32.18 16.28
C ALA A 207 1.92 -33.17 16.74
N ASN A 208 1.54 -34.42 17.08
CA ASN A 208 2.47 -35.49 17.44
C ASN A 208 2.72 -36.50 16.29
N SER A 209 2.15 -36.26 15.11
CA SER A 209 2.29 -37.11 13.92
C SER A 209 3.74 -37.18 13.44
N THR A 210 4.08 -38.34 12.87
CA THR A 210 5.38 -38.62 12.26
C THR A 210 5.32 -38.75 10.73
N THR A 211 4.15 -38.48 10.15
CA THR A 211 3.97 -38.26 8.71
C THR A 211 3.10 -37.06 8.42
N ALA A 212 3.38 -36.39 7.30
CA ALA A 212 2.50 -35.38 6.75
C ALA A 212 1.04 -35.89 6.61
N VAL A 213 0.09 -35.05 6.99
CA VAL A 213 -1.36 -35.26 6.92
C VAL A 213 -1.98 -34.45 5.79
N ASN A 214 -3.07 -34.98 5.24
CA ASN A 214 -3.97 -34.29 4.33
C ASN A 214 -5.37 -34.39 4.96
N ALA A 215 -5.85 -33.26 5.50
CA ALA A 215 -7.03 -33.15 6.35
C ALA A 215 -8.03 -32.15 5.75
N ASP A 216 -9.27 -32.59 5.56
CA ASP A 216 -10.34 -31.81 4.93
C ASP A 216 -11.59 -31.91 5.81
N LEU A 217 -11.82 -30.87 6.62
CA LEU A 217 -12.95 -30.80 7.55
C LEU A 217 -14.28 -30.78 6.77
N GLY A 218 -14.35 -29.99 5.69
CA GLY A 218 -15.51 -29.94 4.78
C GLY A 218 -15.88 -31.28 4.15
N ALA A 219 -14.92 -32.05 3.65
CA ALA A 219 -15.14 -33.41 3.11
C ALA A 219 -15.21 -34.49 4.21
N ASN A 220 -14.98 -34.13 5.47
CA ASN A 220 -15.07 -34.99 6.65
C ASN A 220 -14.07 -36.18 6.61
N THR A 221 -12.84 -35.96 6.15
CA THR A 221 -11.82 -37.01 5.98
C THR A 221 -10.41 -36.52 6.29
N VAL A 222 -9.55 -37.41 6.83
CA VAL A 222 -8.11 -37.18 6.95
C VAL A 222 -7.32 -38.39 6.43
N THR A 223 -6.11 -38.17 5.92
CA THR A 223 -5.14 -39.23 5.59
C THR A 223 -3.73 -38.84 6.02
N GLY A 224 -2.89 -39.81 6.36
CA GLY A 224 -1.52 -39.57 6.85
C GLY A 224 -1.02 -40.79 7.60
N GLU A 225 -1.24 -40.81 8.93
CA GLU A 225 -0.99 -42.00 9.75
C GLU A 225 -2.06 -43.11 9.57
N GLY A 226 -3.16 -42.81 8.86
CA GLY A 226 -4.01 -43.80 8.17
C GLY A 226 -5.09 -43.19 7.28
N THR A 227 -6.38 -43.43 7.57
CA THR A 227 -7.52 -42.86 6.80
C THR A 227 -8.74 -42.70 7.70
N ASP A 228 -8.92 -41.48 8.22
CA ASP A 228 -9.85 -41.20 9.31
C ASP A 228 -11.15 -40.59 8.79
N SER A 229 -12.25 -40.98 9.43
CA SER A 229 -13.56 -40.35 9.24
C SER A 229 -13.81 -39.40 10.40
N ILE A 230 -13.99 -38.11 10.09
CA ILE A 230 -14.16 -37.06 11.11
C ILE A 230 -15.56 -36.41 11.01
N SER A 231 -16.03 -35.71 12.05
CA SER A 231 -17.24 -34.85 11.97
C SER A 231 -17.42 -33.97 13.21
N GLY A 232 -17.84 -32.70 13.03
CA GLY A 232 -18.00 -31.76 14.14
C GLY A 232 -16.63 -31.43 14.73
N PHE A 233 -15.87 -30.68 13.94
CA PHE A 233 -14.58 -30.10 14.28
C PHE A 233 -14.53 -28.77 13.53
N GLU A 234 -14.12 -27.74 14.24
CA GLU A 234 -14.02 -26.38 13.75
C GLU A 234 -12.54 -25.96 13.70
N ASN A 235 -11.68 -26.53 14.54
CA ASN A 235 -10.25 -26.22 14.56
C ASN A 235 -9.39 -27.42 14.13
N LEU A 236 -8.21 -27.13 13.56
CA LEU A 236 -7.30 -28.13 12.99
C LEU A 236 -5.84 -27.76 13.28
N THR A 237 -5.11 -28.65 13.96
CA THR A 237 -3.64 -28.59 14.07
C THR A 237 -3.03 -29.67 13.18
N GLY A 238 -2.16 -29.26 12.27
CA GLY A 238 -1.28 -30.13 11.48
C GLY A 238 -0.17 -30.73 12.33
N SER A 239 0.97 -31.00 11.70
CA SER A 239 2.07 -31.79 12.24
C SER A 239 3.35 -30.98 12.38
N ALA A 240 4.49 -31.57 12.02
CA ALA A 240 5.76 -30.89 11.85
C ALA A 240 6.43 -31.39 10.55
N GLN A 241 5.58 -31.58 9.52
CA GLN A 241 5.92 -31.98 8.16
C GLN A 241 4.93 -31.31 7.20
N SER A 242 5.38 -31.03 5.97
CA SER A 242 4.57 -30.45 4.87
C SER A 242 3.19 -31.09 4.67
N ASP A 243 2.17 -30.43 5.20
CA ASP A 243 0.78 -30.89 5.31
C ASP A 243 -0.13 -30.32 4.21
N THR A 244 -1.39 -30.73 4.23
CA THR A 244 -2.45 -30.09 3.45
C THR A 244 -3.70 -30.00 4.31
N LEU A 245 -4.05 -28.79 4.74
CA LEU A 245 -5.11 -28.53 5.69
C LEU A 245 -6.25 -27.80 4.96
N THR A 246 -7.50 -28.21 5.21
CA THR A 246 -8.67 -27.55 4.65
C THR A 246 -9.77 -27.46 5.69
N GLY A 247 -10.24 -26.24 5.96
CA GLY A 247 -11.29 -25.95 6.93
C GLY A 247 -12.69 -26.24 6.41
N THR A 248 -13.63 -25.34 6.70
CA THR A 248 -15.08 -25.58 6.52
C THR A 248 -15.77 -24.49 5.71
N SER A 249 -16.68 -23.74 6.33
CA SER A 249 -17.31 -22.52 5.83
C SER A 249 -17.87 -21.73 7.02
N GLY A 250 -17.01 -21.54 8.03
CA GLY A 250 -17.23 -20.63 9.14
C GLY A 250 -16.30 -20.92 10.32
N GLN A 251 -15.50 -19.91 10.68
CA GLN A 251 -14.70 -19.70 11.89
C GLN A 251 -13.91 -20.92 12.37
N ASN A 252 -12.73 -21.07 11.82
CA ASN A 252 -11.81 -22.18 12.02
C ASN A 252 -10.43 -21.67 12.48
N VAL A 253 -9.91 -22.20 13.59
CA VAL A 253 -8.51 -21.98 13.98
C VAL A 253 -7.65 -23.08 13.37
N ILE A 254 -6.76 -22.71 12.45
CA ILE A 254 -5.86 -23.64 11.76
C ILE A 254 -4.42 -23.34 12.12
N GLN A 255 -3.67 -24.38 12.48
CA GLN A 255 -2.23 -24.33 12.72
C GLN A 255 -1.56 -25.34 11.78
N GLY A 256 -0.66 -24.90 10.91
CA GLY A 256 0.18 -25.79 10.08
C GLY A 256 1.13 -26.58 10.97
N GLY A 257 2.07 -25.85 11.56
CA GLY A 257 2.99 -26.31 12.61
C GLY A 257 4.43 -26.44 12.13
N GLY A 258 4.64 -26.70 10.83
CA GLY A 258 5.92 -26.47 10.16
C GLY A 258 6.45 -27.63 9.30
N GLY A 259 7.35 -27.28 8.39
CA GLY A 259 7.38 -27.88 7.06
C GLY A 259 6.56 -27.00 6.11
N ALA A 260 6.89 -27.02 4.82
CA ALA A 260 6.18 -26.23 3.81
C ALA A 260 4.75 -26.77 3.61
N ASP A 261 3.76 -26.09 4.21
CA ASP A 261 2.37 -26.52 4.31
C ASP A 261 1.50 -25.93 3.19
N THR A 262 0.25 -26.39 3.10
CA THR A 262 -0.75 -25.82 2.18
C THR A 262 -2.10 -25.77 2.87
N ILE A 263 -2.56 -24.56 3.18
CA ILE A 263 -3.75 -24.30 3.99
C ILE A 263 -4.82 -23.63 3.12
N ASN A 264 -6.05 -24.12 3.22
CA ASN A 264 -7.23 -23.40 2.72
C ASN A 264 -8.27 -23.30 3.84
N ALA A 265 -8.51 -22.10 4.36
CA ALA A 265 -9.36 -21.92 5.54
C ALA A 265 -10.85 -22.11 5.17
N GLY A 266 -11.33 -21.26 4.26
CA GLY A 266 -12.29 -21.64 3.23
C GLY A 266 -13.45 -20.67 3.04
N LEU A 267 -14.04 -20.18 4.14
CA LEU A 267 -15.07 -19.14 4.17
C LEU A 267 -15.37 -18.79 5.64
N GLY A 268 -15.07 -17.56 6.08
CA GLY A 268 -15.73 -16.90 7.20
C GLY A 268 -14.92 -16.72 8.49
N ASN A 269 -14.13 -15.64 8.60
CA ASN A 269 -13.42 -15.21 9.82
C ASN A 269 -12.64 -16.32 10.53
N ASP A 270 -11.75 -16.95 9.78
CA ASP A 270 -10.81 -17.96 10.21
C ASP A 270 -9.55 -17.33 10.87
N THR A 271 -8.72 -18.15 11.51
CA THR A 271 -7.46 -17.70 12.13
C THR A 271 -6.38 -18.73 11.87
N ILE A 272 -5.33 -18.34 11.13
CA ILE A 272 -4.33 -19.25 10.58
C ILE A 272 -2.91 -18.88 11.04
N ASP A 273 -2.15 -19.89 11.43
CA ASP A 273 -0.73 -19.83 11.82
C ASP A 273 0.00 -20.94 11.04
N GLY A 274 0.77 -20.58 10.01
CA GLY A 274 1.54 -21.53 9.18
C GLY A 274 2.66 -22.17 10.00
N GLY A 275 3.59 -21.34 10.46
CA GLY A 275 4.46 -21.59 11.60
C GLY A 275 5.94 -21.56 11.25
N THR A 276 6.44 -22.55 10.49
CA THR A 276 7.83 -22.57 9.98
C THR A 276 7.94 -23.43 8.71
N GLY A 277 7.91 -22.83 7.53
CA GLY A 277 7.88 -23.56 6.26
C GLY A 277 8.09 -22.61 5.08
N ASP A 278 7.92 -23.11 3.85
CA ASP A 278 7.67 -22.21 2.70
C ASP A 278 6.16 -22.44 2.40
N ASP A 279 5.30 -21.74 3.14
CA ASP A 279 3.88 -22.09 3.32
C ASP A 279 2.98 -21.40 2.28
N VAL A 280 1.85 -22.04 1.94
CA VAL A 280 0.86 -21.45 1.01
C VAL A 280 -0.51 -21.45 1.68
N ILE A 281 -1.03 -20.26 1.98
CA ILE A 281 -2.25 -20.04 2.73
C ILE A 281 -3.24 -19.24 1.87
N THR A 282 -4.41 -19.83 1.61
CA THR A 282 -5.56 -19.15 1.00
C THR A 282 -6.67 -19.13 2.04
N ALA A 283 -6.94 -17.98 2.63
CA ALA A 283 -7.90 -17.83 3.72
C ALA A 283 -9.34 -17.89 3.17
N GLY A 284 -9.77 -16.83 2.47
CA GLY A 284 -11.02 -16.71 1.74
C GLY A 284 -10.94 -17.12 0.25
N PRO A 285 -11.99 -16.85 -0.56
CA PRO A 285 -12.13 -17.42 -1.90
C PRO A 285 -12.04 -16.41 -3.08
N GLU A 286 -10.87 -15.81 -3.32
CA GLU A 286 -10.21 -15.38 -4.60
C GLU A 286 -11.00 -14.66 -5.73
N SER A 287 -12.33 -14.69 -5.78
CA SER A 287 -13.08 -14.36 -6.99
C SER A 287 -14.55 -14.05 -6.80
N SER A 288 -15.00 -13.05 -7.57
CA SER A 288 -16.41 -12.71 -7.82
C SER A 288 -17.22 -13.78 -8.57
N ALA A 289 -16.76 -15.04 -8.59
CA ALA A 289 -17.60 -16.21 -8.89
C ALA A 289 -18.39 -16.71 -7.65
N SER A 290 -17.97 -16.32 -6.44
CA SER A 290 -18.62 -16.67 -5.16
C SER A 290 -19.69 -15.65 -4.72
N VAL A 291 -19.55 -14.37 -5.08
CA VAL A 291 -20.51 -13.31 -4.71
C VAL A 291 -21.91 -13.57 -5.28
N THR A 292 -22.93 -13.26 -4.48
CA THR A 292 -24.33 -13.56 -4.84
C THR A 292 -25.03 -12.32 -5.40
N ASP A 293 -25.42 -12.37 -6.69
CA ASP A 293 -26.30 -11.38 -7.33
C ASP A 293 -27.67 -11.31 -6.61
N LEU A 294 -28.01 -10.17 -6.00
CA LEU A 294 -29.26 -9.91 -5.28
C LEU A 294 -30.09 -8.77 -5.91
N ASP A 295 -31.37 -8.72 -5.56
CA ASP A 295 -32.40 -7.87 -6.20
C ASP A 295 -33.38 -7.28 -5.16
N PHE A 296 -33.37 -5.96 -5.01
CA PHE A 296 -34.42 -5.23 -4.28
C PHE A 296 -35.52 -4.80 -5.26
N ASN A 297 -36.76 -5.20 -5.00
CA ASN A 297 -37.81 -5.19 -6.00
C ASN A 297 -39.06 -4.39 -5.61
N TRP A 298 -39.38 -3.33 -6.37
CA TRP A 298 -40.52 -2.47 -6.06
C TRP A 298 -41.88 -3.19 -6.17
N THR A 299 -42.01 -4.21 -7.02
CA THR A 299 -43.26 -5.00 -7.09
C THR A 299 -43.48 -5.93 -5.89
N LEU A 300 -42.46 -6.17 -5.07
CA LEU A 300 -42.59 -6.86 -3.78
C LEU A 300 -42.96 -5.90 -2.64
N ALA A 301 -42.54 -4.63 -2.74
CA ALA A 301 -42.91 -3.56 -1.81
C ALA A 301 -44.41 -3.21 -1.84
N GLY A 302 -45.08 -3.37 -2.99
CA GLY A 302 -46.51 -3.11 -3.12
C GLY A 302 -47.07 -3.25 -4.53
N SER A 303 -48.35 -2.91 -4.69
CA SER A 303 -48.96 -2.72 -6.01
C SER A 303 -48.73 -1.30 -6.52
N ASP A 304 -49.00 -1.07 -7.80
CA ASP A 304 -49.17 0.26 -8.40
C ASP A 304 -49.86 1.28 -7.45
N GLU A 305 -49.27 2.47 -7.35
CA GLU A 305 -49.60 3.58 -6.45
C GLU A 305 -49.61 3.26 -4.93
N THR A 306 -48.87 2.23 -4.50
CA THR A 306 -48.61 2.01 -3.06
C THR A 306 -47.64 3.05 -2.52
N ASN A 307 -48.11 3.90 -1.59
CA ASN A 307 -47.30 4.92 -0.92
C ASN A 307 -46.22 4.29 -0.01
N LEU A 308 -44.95 4.54 -0.33
CA LEU A 308 -43.77 4.02 0.35
C LEU A 308 -43.11 5.05 1.30
N ALA A 309 -43.71 6.23 1.50
CA ALA A 309 -43.13 7.31 2.34
C ALA A 309 -42.98 7.00 3.84
N GLY A 310 -43.23 5.76 4.27
CA GLY A 310 -42.91 5.24 5.61
C GLY A 310 -41.65 4.36 5.65
N GLY A 311 -40.99 4.15 4.51
CA GLY A 311 -39.91 3.17 4.33
C GLY A 311 -40.43 1.77 3.95
N VAL A 312 -39.53 0.96 3.41
CA VAL A 312 -39.73 -0.46 3.04
C VAL A 312 -38.48 -1.23 3.41
N THR A 313 -38.63 -2.38 4.04
CA THR A 313 -37.55 -3.33 4.31
C THR A 313 -37.82 -4.63 3.57
N GLN A 314 -36.84 -5.14 2.84
CA GLN A 314 -36.90 -6.42 2.11
C GLN A 314 -35.66 -7.25 2.44
N ASP A 315 -35.87 -8.50 2.89
CA ASP A 315 -34.85 -9.55 2.78
C ASP A 315 -34.77 -9.98 1.31
N THR A 316 -33.60 -9.79 0.71
CA THR A 316 -33.34 -10.09 -0.71
C THR A 316 -32.80 -11.51 -0.93
N GLY A 317 -32.40 -12.21 0.13
CA GLY A 317 -31.76 -13.52 0.07
C GLY A 317 -30.58 -13.69 1.03
N GLY A 318 -30.53 -12.95 2.14
CA GLY A 318 -29.38 -12.92 3.06
C GLY A 318 -28.91 -11.50 3.41
N ILE A 319 -29.19 -10.52 2.54
CA ILE A 319 -29.07 -9.09 2.83
C ILE A 319 -30.47 -8.49 3.00
N GLN A 320 -30.65 -7.70 4.05
CA GLN A 320 -31.82 -6.89 4.35
C GLN A 320 -31.59 -5.47 3.81
N VAL A 321 -32.38 -5.07 2.82
CA VAL A 321 -32.34 -3.71 2.26
C VAL A 321 -33.46 -2.90 2.90
N THR A 322 -33.10 -1.86 3.65
CA THR A 322 -34.04 -0.91 4.27
C THR A 322 -34.02 0.42 3.52
N THR A 323 -35.19 0.88 3.06
CA THR A 323 -35.35 2.20 2.44
C THR A 323 -35.92 3.21 3.41
N SER A 324 -35.37 4.42 3.42
CA SER A 324 -35.88 5.54 4.21
C SER A 324 -36.11 6.80 3.35
N TYR A 325 -37.21 7.51 3.60
CA TYR A 325 -37.70 8.60 2.76
C TYR A 325 -37.83 9.93 3.52
N THR A 326 -37.16 10.96 3.02
CA THR A 326 -37.25 12.34 3.54
C THR A 326 -37.87 13.27 2.50
N SER A 327 -39.11 13.71 2.79
CA SER A 327 -39.85 14.66 1.97
C SER A 327 -39.23 16.07 2.02
N GLY A 328 -38.67 16.53 0.90
CA GLY A 328 -38.05 17.87 0.82
C GLY A 328 -39.03 19.03 0.83
N VAL A 329 -40.25 18.82 0.30
CA VAL A 329 -41.33 19.81 0.28
C VAL A 329 -42.69 19.16 0.54
N GLY A 330 -43.55 19.86 1.27
CA GLY A 330 -44.87 19.36 1.65
C GLY A 330 -45.78 19.13 0.44
N GLY A 331 -46.00 17.85 0.10
CA GLY A 331 -46.75 17.43 -1.08
C GLY A 331 -45.95 16.57 -2.06
N SER A 332 -44.65 16.37 -1.84
CA SER A 332 -43.89 15.27 -2.45
C SER A 332 -44.42 13.91 -2.00
N THR A 333 -44.31 12.92 -2.88
CA THR A 333 -44.71 11.52 -2.64
C THR A 333 -43.62 10.56 -3.11
N PHE A 334 -43.72 9.31 -2.65
CA PHE A 334 -42.86 8.20 -3.01
C PHE A 334 -43.73 6.94 -3.07
N SER A 335 -43.74 6.26 -4.20
CA SER A 335 -44.71 5.18 -4.47
C SER A 335 -44.25 4.20 -5.53
N VAL A 336 -44.69 2.93 -5.40
CA VAL A 336 -44.51 1.89 -6.43
C VAL A 336 -45.28 2.26 -7.70
N GLU A 337 -44.64 2.11 -8.85
CA GLU A 337 -45.25 2.17 -10.18
C GLU A 337 -45.08 0.81 -10.87
N SER A 338 -46.17 0.20 -11.33
CA SER A 338 -46.08 -1.10 -12.01
C SER A 338 -47.25 -1.36 -12.97
N THR A 339 -46.92 -1.84 -14.18
CA THR A 339 -47.88 -2.07 -15.27
C THR A 339 -48.87 -3.22 -15.02
N GLY A 340 -48.72 -3.95 -13.91
CA GLY A 340 -49.57 -5.09 -13.52
C GLY A 340 -51.06 -4.78 -13.31
N ASN A 341 -51.50 -3.52 -13.41
CA ASN A 341 -52.89 -3.09 -13.27
C ASN A 341 -53.35 -2.18 -14.44
N THR A 342 -53.75 -2.79 -15.55
CA THR A 342 -54.04 -2.11 -16.83
C THR A 342 -55.05 -0.96 -16.74
N THR A 343 -54.58 0.30 -16.84
CA THR A 343 -55.43 1.47 -17.14
C THR A 343 -54.98 2.34 -18.32
N GLY A 344 -54.16 1.80 -19.22
CA GLY A 344 -54.22 2.17 -20.64
C GLY A 344 -53.39 3.36 -21.13
N ASP A 345 -52.47 3.89 -20.31
CA ASP A 345 -51.30 4.63 -20.80
C ASP A 345 -50.03 3.99 -20.21
N GLU A 346 -49.79 2.75 -20.62
CA GLU A 346 -48.74 1.87 -20.08
C GLU A 346 -47.31 2.37 -20.42
N ARG A 347 -47.15 3.17 -21.48
CA ARG A 347 -45.85 3.67 -21.97
C ARG A 347 -45.30 4.87 -21.23
N ASP A 348 -46.09 5.51 -20.37
CA ASP A 348 -45.68 6.71 -19.64
C ASP A 348 -45.31 6.31 -18.18
N ARG A 349 -45.02 5.02 -17.95
CA ARG A 349 -44.73 4.39 -16.64
C ARG A 349 -43.57 3.38 -16.66
N GLU A 350 -43.32 2.74 -17.80
CA GLU A 350 -42.16 1.85 -18.01
C GLU A 350 -40.83 2.60 -17.82
N VAL A 351 -39.87 2.03 -17.09
CA VAL A 351 -38.49 2.57 -17.03
C VAL A 351 -37.71 2.16 -18.28
N TYR A 352 -36.90 3.07 -18.84
CA TYR A 352 -35.96 2.73 -19.90
C TYR A 352 -34.96 1.66 -19.42
N VAL A 353 -34.84 0.57 -20.19
CA VAL A 353 -33.88 -0.51 -19.98
C VAL A 353 -33.14 -0.75 -21.30
N ALA A 354 -31.81 -0.79 -21.25
CA ALA A 354 -30.94 -0.92 -22.41
C ALA A 354 -30.84 -2.36 -22.91
N SER A 355 -30.30 -2.53 -24.13
CA SER A 355 -30.28 -3.82 -24.85
C SER A 355 -29.17 -4.75 -24.35
N GLY A 356 -29.34 -5.30 -23.14
CA GLY A 356 -28.43 -6.26 -22.51
C GLY A 356 -28.63 -6.39 -21.00
N GLU A 357 -29.27 -5.39 -20.39
CA GLU A 357 -29.54 -5.32 -18.96
C GLU A 357 -30.59 -6.33 -18.49
N THR A 358 -30.59 -6.59 -17.17
CA THR A 358 -31.49 -7.53 -16.48
C THR A 358 -32.52 -6.82 -15.59
N PHE A 359 -32.61 -5.48 -15.65
CA PHE A 359 -33.63 -4.71 -14.94
C PHE A 359 -35.05 -4.99 -15.47
N ASN A 360 -36.04 -4.89 -14.59
CA ASN A 360 -37.44 -5.03 -14.95
C ASN A 360 -38.04 -3.65 -15.31
N PRO A 361 -38.41 -3.39 -16.58
CA PRO A 361 -39.01 -2.10 -16.97
C PRO A 361 -40.41 -1.88 -16.34
N ASP A 362 -41.06 -2.96 -15.88
CA ASP A 362 -42.39 -2.94 -15.24
C ASP A 362 -42.33 -2.75 -13.70
N SER A 363 -41.15 -2.49 -13.13
CA SER A 363 -40.93 -2.29 -11.69
C SER A 363 -40.07 -1.07 -11.40
N SER A 364 -40.67 -0.08 -10.74
CA SER A 364 -39.98 1.14 -10.34
C SER A 364 -40.66 1.83 -9.16
N ALA A 365 -39.98 2.82 -8.58
CA ALA A 365 -40.60 3.80 -7.71
C ALA A 365 -40.63 5.20 -8.36
N GLU A 366 -41.76 5.90 -8.22
CA GLU A 366 -41.89 7.32 -8.49
C GLU A 366 -41.42 8.15 -7.29
N LEU A 367 -40.51 9.10 -7.51
CA LEU A 367 -40.17 10.16 -6.56
C LEU A 367 -40.75 11.48 -7.08
N TYR A 368 -41.97 11.83 -6.66
CA TYR A 368 -42.70 13.01 -7.15
C TYR A 368 -42.43 14.26 -6.32
N ARG A 369 -42.30 15.41 -7.00
CA ARG A 369 -42.19 16.75 -6.38
C ARG A 369 -43.21 17.73 -6.99
N PRO A 370 -44.03 18.41 -6.16
CA PRO A 370 -45.02 19.39 -6.64
C PRO A 370 -44.36 20.71 -7.07
N ASP A 371 -45.11 21.51 -7.83
CA ASP A 371 -44.73 22.87 -8.26
C ASP A 371 -44.36 23.75 -7.06
N GLN A 372 -43.07 24.08 -6.94
CA GLN A 372 -42.44 24.88 -5.89
C GLN A 372 -41.31 25.74 -6.48
N SER A 373 -40.82 26.71 -5.70
CA SER A 373 -39.69 27.56 -6.10
C SER A 373 -38.38 26.78 -6.31
N SER A 374 -37.58 27.23 -7.27
CA SER A 374 -36.16 26.85 -7.46
C SER A 374 -35.38 26.95 -6.14
N GLY A 375 -34.51 25.97 -5.86
CA GLY A 375 -33.75 25.91 -4.61
C GLY A 375 -34.55 25.51 -3.36
N SER A 376 -35.70 24.83 -3.53
CA SER A 376 -36.39 24.18 -2.42
C SER A 376 -35.70 22.85 -2.06
N PRO A 377 -35.66 22.43 -0.79
CA PRO A 377 -34.91 21.24 -0.36
C PRO A 377 -35.24 19.99 -1.18
N SER A 378 -34.20 19.24 -1.54
CA SER A 378 -34.33 17.97 -2.26
C SER A 378 -35.18 16.97 -1.49
N THR A 379 -35.89 16.11 -2.22
CA THR A 379 -36.47 14.90 -1.64
C THR A 379 -35.41 13.82 -1.66
N VAL A 380 -35.15 13.18 -0.52
CA VAL A 380 -34.08 12.18 -0.39
C VAL A 380 -34.70 10.81 -0.15
N LEU A 381 -34.26 9.84 -0.93
CA LEU A 381 -34.41 8.41 -0.67
C LEU A 381 -33.04 7.87 -0.28
N ARG A 382 -32.97 7.09 0.81
CA ARG A 382 -31.77 6.36 1.24
C ARG A 382 -32.06 4.86 1.20
N PHE A 383 -31.06 4.08 0.83
CA PHE A 383 -31.02 2.63 0.94
C PHE A 383 -29.91 2.30 1.93
N ASP A 384 -30.26 1.56 2.96
CA ASP A 384 -29.40 0.98 3.98
C ASP A 384 -29.33 -0.53 3.69
N PHE A 385 -28.14 -1.12 3.75
CA PHE A 385 -27.91 -2.57 3.73
C PHE A 385 -27.61 -3.05 5.16
N ASP A 386 -28.14 -4.21 5.53
CA ASP A 386 -27.83 -4.92 6.79
C ASP A 386 -27.76 -6.43 6.49
N ALA A 387 -26.82 -7.17 7.07
CA ALA A 387 -26.74 -8.63 7.00
C ALA A 387 -27.88 -9.31 7.78
N VAL A 388 -28.41 -10.41 7.24
CA VAL A 388 -29.36 -11.27 7.97
C VAL A 388 -28.57 -12.29 8.79
N ALA A 389 -28.17 -11.90 10.01
CA ALA A 389 -27.40 -12.68 10.99
C ALA A 389 -27.47 -14.21 10.82
N GLY A 390 -26.34 -14.82 10.43
CA GLY A 390 -26.24 -16.21 9.97
C GLY A 390 -26.43 -16.40 8.47
N SER A 391 -26.24 -15.34 7.68
CA SER A 391 -26.23 -15.34 6.20
C SER A 391 -24.92 -15.84 5.60
N GLY A 392 -23.78 -15.56 6.25
CA GLY A 392 -22.44 -15.67 5.63
C GLY A 392 -22.12 -14.50 4.70
N PHE A 393 -22.69 -13.31 4.96
CA PHE A 393 -22.45 -12.07 4.22
C PHE A 393 -22.20 -10.92 5.20
N SER A 394 -21.37 -9.95 4.81
CA SER A 394 -21.15 -8.73 5.59
C SER A 394 -22.36 -7.77 5.55
N ASP A 395 -22.32 -6.71 6.36
CA ASP A 395 -23.34 -5.64 6.33
C ASP A 395 -23.26 -4.79 5.03
N GLU A 396 -22.26 -5.01 4.18
CA GLU A 396 -21.98 -4.22 2.97
C GLU A 396 -22.22 -5.01 1.66
N VAL A 397 -22.35 -4.29 0.56
CA VAL A 397 -22.60 -4.88 -0.77
C VAL A 397 -21.79 -4.20 -1.88
N GLN A 398 -21.42 -4.95 -2.91
CA GLN A 398 -20.67 -4.44 -4.06
C GLN A 398 -21.52 -4.37 -5.34
N ASN A 399 -20.99 -3.73 -6.39
CA ASN A 399 -21.59 -3.59 -7.72
C ASN A 399 -23.06 -3.13 -7.70
N VAL A 400 -23.39 -2.17 -6.84
CA VAL A 400 -24.76 -1.65 -6.70
C VAL A 400 -25.14 -0.89 -7.96
N SER A 401 -26.10 -1.41 -8.73
CA SER A 401 -26.48 -0.86 -10.03
C SER A 401 -27.99 -0.69 -10.18
N PHE A 402 -28.39 0.45 -10.75
CA PHE A 402 -29.79 0.83 -10.99
C PHE A 402 -29.89 1.94 -12.04
N ARG A 403 -31.09 2.13 -12.59
CA ARG A 403 -31.39 3.26 -13.48
C ARG A 403 -32.24 4.32 -12.80
N ILE A 404 -31.93 5.58 -13.12
CA ILE A 404 -32.82 6.71 -12.92
C ILE A 404 -33.29 7.19 -14.29
N SER A 405 -34.60 7.40 -14.45
CA SER A 405 -35.24 7.79 -15.70
C SER A 405 -36.29 8.90 -15.49
N ASP A 406 -36.72 9.51 -16.60
CA ASP A 406 -37.56 10.72 -16.67
C ASP A 406 -36.86 12.02 -16.17
N ILE A 407 -35.53 12.06 -16.27
CA ILE A 407 -34.70 13.24 -15.92
C ILE A 407 -34.77 14.26 -17.08
N ASP A 408 -35.56 15.33 -16.95
CA ASP A 408 -35.84 16.27 -18.04
C ASP A 408 -35.91 17.77 -17.64
N ALA A 409 -36.24 18.63 -18.61
CA ALA A 409 -36.35 20.09 -18.43
C ALA A 409 -37.70 20.67 -18.89
N SER A 410 -38.80 19.94 -18.69
CA SER A 410 -40.17 20.22 -19.13
C SER A 410 -40.90 21.28 -18.27
N GLY A 411 -40.22 22.38 -17.99
CA GLY A 411 -40.73 23.53 -17.22
C GLY A 411 -40.38 23.49 -15.73
N PHE A 412 -40.08 22.30 -15.19
CA PHE A 412 -39.13 22.13 -14.09
C PHE A 412 -37.78 21.70 -14.72
N ARG A 413 -36.72 21.50 -13.94
CA ARG A 413 -35.40 21.06 -14.44
C ARG A 413 -34.81 20.19 -13.36
N ASP A 414 -34.68 18.91 -13.67
CA ASP A 414 -34.27 17.90 -12.71
C ASP A 414 -32.77 18.02 -12.40
N VAL A 415 -32.47 17.84 -11.12
CA VAL A 415 -31.13 17.67 -10.56
C VAL A 415 -31.23 16.45 -9.66
N VAL A 416 -30.38 15.45 -9.87
CA VAL A 416 -30.35 14.23 -9.07
C VAL A 416 -28.91 14.00 -8.63
N THR A 417 -28.66 14.03 -7.33
CA THR A 417 -27.35 13.73 -6.76
C THR A 417 -27.39 12.38 -6.08
N ILE A 418 -26.46 11.50 -6.44
CA ILE A 418 -26.18 10.22 -5.80
C ILE A 418 -24.94 10.40 -4.92
N LEU A 419 -24.98 9.86 -3.71
CA LEU A 419 -23.85 9.73 -2.79
C LEU A 419 -23.94 8.35 -2.14
N ALA A 420 -22.84 7.60 -2.15
CA ALA A 420 -22.72 6.27 -1.55
C ALA A 420 -21.60 6.28 -0.51
N TYR A 421 -21.71 5.41 0.49
CA TYR A 421 -20.83 5.33 1.64
C TYR A 421 -20.71 3.88 2.11
N ASP A 422 -19.53 3.57 2.62
CA ASP A 422 -19.15 2.32 3.29
C ASP A 422 -19.64 2.30 4.77
N ALA A 423 -19.20 1.32 5.55
CA ALA A 423 -19.47 1.25 6.99
C ALA A 423 -18.75 2.35 7.80
N ASN A 424 -17.54 2.78 7.41
CA ASN A 424 -16.77 3.79 8.15
C ASN A 424 -17.31 5.22 7.94
N GLY A 425 -17.90 5.49 6.78
CA GLY A 425 -18.49 6.76 6.38
C GLY A 425 -17.68 7.55 5.32
N ASN A 426 -16.74 6.89 4.65
CA ASN A 426 -15.99 7.35 3.48
C ASN A 426 -16.93 7.48 2.26
N LEU A 427 -16.54 8.27 1.25
CA LEU A 427 -17.44 8.63 0.13
C LEU A 427 -17.07 7.88 -1.15
N ILE A 428 -17.86 6.86 -1.48
CA ILE A 428 -17.67 6.06 -2.68
C ILE A 428 -18.23 6.83 -3.88
N VAL A 429 -17.40 7.03 -4.91
CA VAL A 429 -17.77 7.76 -6.11
C VAL A 429 -18.66 6.90 -7.03
N PRO A 430 -19.91 7.31 -7.33
CA PRO A 430 -20.78 6.55 -8.21
C PRO A 430 -20.43 6.78 -9.69
N GLU A 431 -20.17 5.70 -10.44
CA GLU A 431 -20.12 5.76 -11.90
C GLU A 431 -21.50 6.10 -12.48
N ILE A 432 -21.55 7.07 -13.40
CA ILE A 432 -22.79 7.48 -14.07
C ILE A 432 -22.59 7.41 -15.57
N SER A 433 -23.25 6.45 -16.21
CA SER A 433 -23.02 6.06 -17.61
C SER A 433 -24.29 6.06 -18.46
N GLU A 434 -24.11 5.78 -19.77
CA GLU A 434 -25.11 5.86 -20.85
C GLU A 434 -25.88 7.19 -20.98
N THR A 435 -25.41 8.27 -20.35
CA THR A 435 -26.09 9.57 -20.40
C THR A 435 -26.15 10.14 -21.82
N SER A 436 -27.37 10.46 -22.28
CA SER A 436 -27.55 11.13 -23.57
C SER A 436 -27.09 12.60 -23.53
N ASN A 437 -26.93 13.23 -24.70
CA ASN A 437 -26.67 14.66 -24.86
C ASN A 437 -27.74 15.60 -24.23
N SER A 438 -28.82 15.06 -23.64
CA SER A 438 -29.81 15.80 -22.86
C SER A 438 -29.49 15.86 -21.36
N LEU A 439 -28.45 15.16 -20.89
CA LEU A 439 -28.01 15.17 -19.49
C LEU A 439 -26.59 15.73 -19.39
N SER A 440 -26.23 16.25 -18.21
CA SER A 440 -24.87 16.63 -17.85
C SER A 440 -24.54 16.07 -16.48
N VAL A 441 -23.40 15.39 -16.36
CA VAL A 441 -22.87 14.79 -15.12
C VAL A 441 -21.73 15.67 -14.58
N SER A 442 -21.58 15.73 -13.25
CA SER A 442 -20.45 16.34 -12.54
C SER A 442 -20.36 15.70 -11.16
N GLY A 443 -19.33 14.87 -10.94
CA GLY A 443 -19.33 13.86 -9.87
C GLY A 443 -20.63 13.05 -9.87
N GLY A 444 -21.10 12.65 -8.67
CA GLY A 444 -22.39 11.98 -8.50
C GLY A 444 -23.65 12.79 -8.84
N THR A 445 -23.55 13.98 -9.46
CA THR A 445 -24.72 14.82 -9.79
C THR A 445 -25.07 14.82 -11.28
N ILE A 446 -26.27 14.30 -11.58
CA ILE A 446 -26.93 14.36 -12.88
C ILE A 446 -27.80 15.62 -12.95
N THR A 447 -27.75 16.36 -14.05
CA THR A 447 -28.67 17.48 -14.30
C THR A 447 -29.20 17.47 -15.74
N ALA A 448 -30.50 17.72 -15.92
CA ALA A 448 -31.12 17.79 -17.24
C ALA A 448 -30.71 19.01 -18.07
N SER A 449 -30.73 18.91 -19.40
CA SER A 449 -30.41 20.00 -20.33
C SER A 449 -31.65 20.86 -20.66
N PRO A 450 -31.56 22.21 -20.60
CA PRO A 450 -32.73 23.09 -20.73
C PRO A 450 -33.56 22.90 -22.01
N GLY A 451 -34.87 22.71 -21.86
CA GLY A 451 -35.83 22.70 -22.95
C GLY A 451 -35.99 21.35 -23.68
N VAL A 452 -35.46 20.27 -23.12
CA VAL A 452 -35.77 18.90 -23.53
C VAL A 452 -36.93 18.37 -22.68
N THR A 453 -37.85 17.66 -23.34
CA THR A 453 -38.93 16.89 -22.70
C THR A 453 -38.79 15.44 -23.14
N VAL A 454 -38.88 14.49 -22.22
CA VAL A 454 -38.78 13.04 -22.50
C VAL A 454 -40.00 12.29 -21.96
N ASN A 455 -39.93 10.95 -21.94
CA ASN A 455 -40.81 10.07 -21.18
C ASN A 455 -39.94 9.04 -20.42
N PRO A 456 -40.44 8.36 -19.36
CA PRO A 456 -39.62 7.45 -18.54
C PRO A 456 -38.96 6.27 -19.29
N ASN A 457 -39.50 5.86 -20.44
CA ASN A 457 -38.96 4.81 -21.31
C ASN A 457 -38.09 5.32 -22.48
N GLU A 458 -37.68 6.59 -22.47
CA GLU A 458 -36.77 7.15 -23.47
C GLU A 458 -35.33 7.30 -22.91
N PRO A 459 -34.30 6.85 -23.65
CA PRO A 459 -32.89 7.00 -23.22
C PRO A 459 -32.42 8.46 -23.14
N ALA A 460 -33.23 9.41 -23.65
CA ALA A 460 -32.89 10.82 -23.62
C ALA A 460 -32.90 11.42 -22.21
N GLY A 461 -33.64 10.82 -21.26
CA GLY A 461 -33.71 11.24 -19.86
C GLY A 461 -33.44 10.09 -18.88
N SER A 462 -32.60 9.12 -19.29
CA SER A 462 -32.17 7.99 -18.47
C SER A 462 -30.66 8.02 -18.27
N ALA A 463 -30.22 7.53 -17.10
CA ALA A 463 -28.83 7.24 -16.78
C ALA A 463 -28.74 5.87 -16.10
N LEU A 464 -27.64 5.16 -16.34
CA LEU A 464 -27.24 4.00 -15.56
C LEU A 464 -26.31 4.47 -14.44
N ILE A 465 -26.57 4.04 -13.22
CA ILE A 465 -25.71 4.27 -12.05
C ILE A 465 -25.09 2.91 -11.69
N THR A 466 -23.79 2.91 -11.43
CA THR A 466 -23.06 1.80 -10.81
C THR A 466 -22.25 2.36 -9.64
N ILE A 467 -22.17 1.63 -8.54
CA ILE A 467 -21.32 1.94 -7.38
C ILE A 467 -20.47 0.69 -7.15
N PRO A 468 -19.12 0.78 -7.22
CA PRO A 468 -18.24 -0.39 -7.07
C PRO A 468 -18.44 -1.09 -5.71
N GLY A 469 -18.44 -0.33 -4.62
CA GLY A 469 -18.47 -0.84 -3.25
C GLY A 469 -17.07 -1.06 -2.66
N PRO A 470 -16.97 -1.57 -1.42
CA PRO A 470 -18.07 -2.01 -0.54
C PRO A 470 -19.07 -0.88 -0.18
N VAL A 471 -20.38 -1.16 -0.07
CA VAL A 471 -21.43 -0.16 0.19
C VAL A 471 -22.37 -0.57 1.33
N ALA A 472 -22.30 0.10 2.48
CA ALA A 472 -23.26 -0.02 3.57
C ALA A 472 -24.54 0.80 3.30
N TYR A 473 -24.42 1.98 2.65
CA TYR A 473 -25.60 2.75 2.26
C TYR A 473 -25.38 3.72 1.09
N PHE A 474 -26.47 4.04 0.38
CA PHE A 474 -26.46 5.14 -0.60
C PHE A 474 -27.73 5.99 -0.58
N THR A 475 -27.65 7.17 -1.18
CA THR A 475 -28.73 8.15 -1.21
C THR A 475 -28.99 8.69 -2.61
N ILE A 476 -30.26 8.91 -2.94
CA ILE A 476 -30.73 9.59 -4.15
C ILE A 476 -31.43 10.89 -3.72
N SER A 477 -30.82 12.03 -4.05
CA SER A 477 -31.28 13.37 -3.67
C SER A 477 -31.88 14.10 -4.87
N TYR A 478 -33.21 14.15 -4.95
CA TYR A 478 -33.96 14.76 -6.06
C TYR A 478 -34.25 16.25 -5.81
N GLY A 479 -33.49 17.13 -6.45
CA GLY A 479 -33.55 18.59 -6.40
C GLY A 479 -34.27 19.23 -7.60
N ASN A 480 -34.29 20.58 -7.67
CA ASN A 480 -34.88 21.30 -8.81
C ASN A 480 -34.38 22.75 -8.98
N LEU A 481 -34.33 23.18 -10.24
CA LEU A 481 -33.92 24.56 -10.61
C LEU A 481 -35.05 25.43 -11.17
N LEU A 482 -36.26 24.89 -11.38
CA LEU A 482 -37.41 25.59 -11.97
C LEU A 482 -38.76 25.20 -11.30
N THR A 483 -39.88 25.78 -11.75
CA THR A 483 -41.18 25.78 -11.04
C THR A 483 -42.32 25.14 -11.86
N ALA A 484 -42.38 23.81 -11.83
CA ALA A 484 -43.50 22.98 -12.26
C ALA A 484 -43.53 21.71 -11.38
N ALA A 485 -44.46 20.78 -11.62
CA ALA A 485 -44.49 19.51 -10.91
C ALA A 485 -43.96 18.39 -11.83
N GLN A 486 -43.01 17.59 -11.34
CA GLN A 486 -42.39 16.47 -12.06
C GLN A 486 -42.05 15.33 -11.09
N ALA A 487 -41.62 14.20 -11.63
CA ALA A 487 -41.09 13.08 -10.88
C ALA A 487 -39.97 12.41 -11.67
N ILE A 488 -39.09 11.71 -10.97
CA ILE A 488 -38.18 10.72 -11.58
C ILE A 488 -38.68 9.30 -11.27
N ARG A 489 -38.29 8.34 -12.10
CA ARG A 489 -38.45 6.90 -11.84
C ARG A 489 -37.10 6.30 -11.46
N VAL A 490 -37.08 5.45 -10.43
CA VAL A 490 -35.91 4.65 -10.03
C VAL A 490 -36.25 3.17 -10.25
N SER A 491 -35.40 2.42 -10.96
CA SER A 491 -35.61 0.97 -11.20
C SER A 491 -35.49 0.14 -9.93
N ASP A 492 -35.81 -1.17 -10.01
CA ASP A 492 -35.27 -2.16 -9.07
C ASP A 492 -33.74 -1.97 -8.89
N ILE A 493 -33.24 -2.19 -7.67
CA ILE A 493 -31.81 -2.08 -7.35
C ILE A 493 -31.19 -3.48 -7.40
N LYS A 494 -30.08 -3.61 -8.12
CA LYS A 494 -29.25 -4.82 -8.15
C LYS A 494 -27.95 -4.57 -7.43
N PHE A 495 -27.39 -5.59 -6.81
CA PHE A 495 -26.14 -5.53 -6.06
C PHE A 495 -25.62 -6.96 -5.86
N GLN A 496 -24.41 -7.08 -5.33
CA GLN A 496 -23.80 -8.36 -4.98
C GLN A 496 -23.53 -8.37 -3.47
N ALA A 497 -23.96 -9.43 -2.79
CA ALA A 497 -23.55 -9.66 -1.40
C ALA A 497 -22.08 -10.08 -1.36
N ILE A 498 -21.32 -9.39 -0.52
CA ILE A 498 -19.95 -9.74 -0.15
C ILE A 498 -20.05 -10.81 0.95
N PRO A 499 -19.18 -11.84 0.97
CA PRO A 499 -18.98 -12.70 2.14
C PRO A 499 -18.77 -11.90 3.46
N ALA A 500 -18.93 -12.55 4.61
CA ALA A 500 -18.37 -12.09 5.88
C ALA A 500 -17.27 -13.09 6.23
N ASP A 501 -16.03 -12.64 6.08
CA ASP A 501 -14.92 -13.47 5.59
C ASP A 501 -13.55 -12.89 6.03
N ASP A 502 -13.60 -11.82 6.84
CA ASP A 502 -12.50 -11.05 7.43
C ASP A 502 -11.59 -11.93 8.32
N ASP A 503 -10.47 -12.38 7.75
CA ASP A 503 -9.59 -13.43 8.27
C ASP A 503 -8.32 -12.87 8.94
N SER A 504 -7.62 -13.71 9.71
CA SER A 504 -6.33 -13.35 10.32
C SER A 504 -5.28 -14.44 10.06
N VAL A 505 -4.21 -14.07 9.36
CA VAL A 505 -3.19 -14.99 8.83
C VAL A 505 -1.80 -14.59 9.32
N LEU A 506 -1.07 -15.56 9.86
CA LEU A 506 0.37 -15.48 10.10
C LEU A 506 1.08 -16.56 9.27
N GLY A 507 2.04 -16.19 8.43
CA GLY A 507 2.95 -17.12 7.76
C GLY A 507 3.95 -17.69 8.77
N GLY A 508 4.99 -16.90 9.07
CA GLY A 508 5.70 -16.91 10.34
C GLY A 508 7.22 -17.05 10.23
N ALA A 509 7.73 -17.92 9.35
CA ALA A 509 9.17 -18.10 9.14
C ALA A 509 9.49 -18.96 7.90
N GLY A 510 9.65 -18.30 6.76
CA GLY A 510 10.21 -18.82 5.53
C GLY A 510 9.83 -17.99 4.30
N ASN A 511 9.38 -18.63 3.22
CA ASN A 511 9.08 -17.90 1.98
C ASN A 511 7.62 -18.18 1.62
N ASP A 512 6.73 -17.48 2.31
CA ASP A 512 5.32 -17.81 2.40
C ASP A 512 4.51 -17.11 1.29
N THR A 513 3.28 -17.59 1.08
CA THR A 513 2.33 -16.97 0.15
C THR A 513 0.97 -16.93 0.82
N LEU A 514 0.56 -15.74 1.24
CA LEU A 514 -0.65 -15.46 2.00
C LEU A 514 -1.66 -14.76 1.10
N ILE A 515 -2.89 -15.25 1.08
CA ILE A 515 -3.99 -14.64 0.34
C ILE A 515 -5.21 -14.57 1.25
N GLY A 516 -5.76 -13.37 1.43
CA GLY A 516 -7.01 -13.11 2.15
C GLY A 516 -8.21 -13.51 1.29
N GLY A 517 -8.84 -12.52 0.66
CA GLY A 517 -9.56 -12.67 -0.61
C GLY A 517 -10.94 -12.01 -0.66
N PHE A 518 -11.56 -11.79 0.50
CA PHE A 518 -12.80 -11.02 0.72
C PHE A 518 -12.93 -10.74 2.21
N GLY A 519 -13.37 -9.53 2.58
CA GLY A 519 -13.43 -9.10 3.99
C GLY A 519 -12.22 -8.25 4.35
N ASP A 520 -12.28 -7.53 5.47
CA ASP A 520 -11.18 -6.67 5.95
C ASP A 520 -10.08 -7.54 6.61
N ASP A 521 -9.15 -8.05 5.81
CA ASP A 521 -8.23 -9.12 6.21
C ASP A 521 -6.95 -8.62 6.90
N LEU A 522 -6.35 -9.44 7.78
CA LEU A 522 -5.04 -9.19 8.42
C LEU A 522 -4.02 -10.26 8.04
N LEU A 523 -3.01 -9.90 7.26
CA LEU A 523 -1.92 -10.76 6.80
C LEU A 523 -0.58 -10.32 7.42
N ASP A 524 0.13 -11.24 8.06
CA ASP A 524 1.46 -11.05 8.68
C ASP A 524 2.40 -12.13 8.09
N GLY A 525 3.33 -11.74 7.22
CA GLY A 525 4.30 -12.65 6.59
C GLY A 525 5.28 -13.18 7.63
N GLY A 526 6.21 -12.31 8.05
CA GLY A 526 6.93 -12.40 9.30
C GLY A 526 8.46 -12.38 9.16
N ALA A 527 9.05 -13.31 8.39
CA ALA A 527 10.51 -13.43 8.26
C ALA A 527 11.01 -14.41 7.19
N ASP A 528 12.08 -14.02 6.49
CA ASP A 528 12.48 -14.49 5.15
C ASP A 528 11.49 -13.89 4.09
N ASN A 529 11.41 -14.35 2.84
CA ASN A 529 10.83 -13.56 1.71
C ASN A 529 9.37 -13.93 1.35
N ASP A 530 8.41 -13.06 1.65
CA ASP A 530 6.97 -13.37 1.61
C ASP A 530 6.18 -12.70 0.47
N VAL A 531 4.99 -13.24 0.16
CA VAL A 531 4.05 -12.70 -0.83
C VAL A 531 2.64 -12.62 -0.23
N LEU A 532 2.09 -11.41 -0.13
CA LEU A 532 0.79 -11.11 0.49
C LEU A 532 -0.16 -10.48 -0.55
N ASP A 533 -1.40 -10.97 -0.64
CA ASP A 533 -2.47 -10.45 -1.51
C ASP A 533 -3.78 -10.38 -0.71
N GLY A 534 -4.28 -9.17 -0.39
CA GLY A 534 -5.49 -8.95 0.41
C GLY A 534 -6.75 -9.28 -0.40
N GLY A 535 -7.09 -8.40 -1.35
CA GLY A 535 -7.89 -8.69 -2.53
C GLY A 535 -9.23 -7.97 -2.64
N PHE A 536 -10.05 -7.98 -1.58
CA PHE A 536 -11.41 -7.38 -1.58
C PHE A 536 -11.91 -7.04 -0.15
N GLY A 537 -11.22 -6.14 0.53
CA GLY A 537 -11.63 -5.50 1.78
C GLY A 537 -10.85 -4.22 2.01
N ASN A 538 -10.82 -3.75 3.25
CA ASN A 538 -9.88 -2.71 3.69
C ASN A 538 -8.77 -3.43 4.48
N ASP A 539 -7.79 -3.93 3.76
CA ASP A 539 -6.89 -4.99 4.22
C ASP A 539 -5.67 -4.42 4.96
N THR A 540 -5.06 -5.23 5.84
CA THR A 540 -3.82 -4.89 6.56
C THR A 540 -2.76 -5.94 6.29
N LEU A 541 -1.73 -5.57 5.53
CA LEU A 541 -0.62 -6.44 5.11
C LEU A 541 0.68 -6.00 5.77
N LEU A 542 1.36 -6.93 6.44
CA LEU A 542 2.67 -6.73 7.08
C LEU A 542 3.67 -7.72 6.48
N GLY A 543 4.75 -7.24 5.85
CA GLY A 543 5.85 -8.06 5.33
C GLY A 543 6.70 -8.61 6.48
N GLY A 544 7.58 -7.76 7.03
CA GLY A 544 8.22 -7.96 8.33
C GLY A 544 9.74 -7.86 8.30
N THR A 545 10.41 -8.87 7.75
CA THR A 545 11.86 -8.83 7.47
C THR A 545 12.21 -9.76 6.30
N GLY A 546 12.38 -9.19 5.10
CA GLY A 546 12.46 -9.95 3.86
C GLY A 546 12.81 -9.10 2.63
N ASN A 547 12.45 -9.59 1.46
CA ASN A 547 12.25 -8.75 0.27
C ASN A 547 10.89 -9.22 -0.21
N ASP A 548 9.86 -8.53 0.24
CA ASP A 548 8.49 -9.01 0.30
C ASP A 548 7.65 -8.36 -0.81
N SER A 549 6.50 -8.95 -1.12
CA SER A 549 5.62 -8.49 -2.19
C SER A 549 4.20 -8.36 -1.66
N LEU A 550 3.73 -7.12 -1.43
CA LEU A 550 2.44 -6.82 -0.82
C LEU A 550 1.47 -6.22 -1.87
N SER A 551 0.23 -6.72 -1.89
CA SER A 551 -0.86 -6.29 -2.78
C SER A 551 -2.13 -6.10 -1.97
N GLY A 552 -2.60 -4.86 -1.80
CA GLY A 552 -3.87 -4.57 -1.11
C GLY A 552 -5.06 -5.02 -1.97
N GLY A 553 -5.39 -4.20 -2.97
CA GLY A 553 -6.12 -4.61 -4.17
C GLY A 553 -7.43 -3.86 -4.41
N ALA A 554 -8.30 -3.74 -3.40
CA ALA A 554 -9.67 -3.22 -3.61
C ALA A 554 -10.48 -2.77 -2.36
N GLY A 555 -9.86 -2.00 -1.46
CA GLY A 555 -10.54 -1.08 -0.54
C GLY A 555 -9.53 -0.07 0.02
N ASP A 556 -9.85 0.65 1.10
CA ASP A 556 -8.92 1.62 1.71
C ASP A 556 -7.84 0.87 2.52
N ASP A 557 -6.79 0.42 1.85
CA ASP A 557 -5.85 -0.62 2.34
C ASP A 557 -4.70 -0.06 3.19
N THR A 558 -3.98 -0.93 3.92
CA THR A 558 -2.78 -0.59 4.71
C THR A 558 -1.66 -1.62 4.51
N LEU A 559 -0.54 -1.20 3.93
CA LEU A 559 0.64 -2.02 3.63
C LEU A 559 1.86 -1.51 4.42
N ASP A 560 2.58 -2.42 5.07
CA ASP A 560 3.78 -2.18 5.87
C ASP A 560 4.84 -3.23 5.46
N GLY A 561 5.83 -2.83 4.65
CA GLY A 561 6.90 -3.71 4.16
C GLY A 561 7.86 -4.09 5.30
N GLY A 562 8.70 -3.14 5.69
CA GLY A 562 9.34 -3.09 7.00
C GLY A 562 10.87 -3.06 6.97
N ALA A 563 11.53 -4.08 6.40
CA ALA A 563 12.99 -4.18 6.47
C ALA A 563 13.65 -5.13 5.46
N ASP A 564 14.72 -4.61 4.82
CA ASP A 564 15.31 -5.07 3.55
C ASP A 564 14.36 -4.70 2.35
N ASP A 565 14.74 -4.89 1.07
CA ASP A 565 14.13 -4.15 -0.07
C ASP A 565 12.78 -4.72 -0.59
N ASP A 566 11.65 -3.99 -0.54
CA ASP A 566 10.28 -4.50 -0.76
C ASP A 566 9.53 -3.98 -2.03
N ASP A 567 8.56 -4.77 -2.54
CA ASP A 567 7.62 -4.43 -3.63
C ASP A 567 6.17 -4.22 -3.07
N LEU A 568 5.64 -2.99 -3.03
CA LEU A 568 4.30 -2.66 -2.49
C LEU A 568 3.33 -2.13 -3.57
N PHE A 569 2.09 -2.63 -3.57
CA PHE A 569 1.01 -2.22 -4.48
C PHE A 569 -0.30 -1.98 -3.70
N GLY A 570 -0.81 -0.75 -3.65
CA GLY A 570 -2.09 -0.42 -2.99
C GLY A 570 -3.28 -0.92 -3.81
N GLY A 571 -3.62 -0.19 -4.87
CA GLY A 571 -4.36 -0.70 -6.03
C GLY A 571 -5.69 -0.01 -6.29
N ARG A 572 -6.60 0.05 -5.31
CA ARG A 572 -7.90 0.76 -5.40
C ARG A 572 -8.53 1.08 -4.04
N GLY A 573 -7.92 1.98 -3.30
CA GLY A 573 -8.60 2.70 -2.23
C GLY A 573 -8.06 4.11 -2.08
N ASN A 574 -7.94 4.55 -0.84
CA ASN A 574 -7.19 5.73 -0.44
C ASN A 574 -6.16 5.20 0.56
N ASP A 575 -5.08 4.65 0.01
CA ASP A 575 -4.31 3.58 0.63
C ASP A 575 -3.17 4.14 1.50
N LEU A 576 -2.76 3.38 2.53
CA LEU A 576 -1.63 3.71 3.40
C LEU A 576 -0.46 2.75 3.11
N LEU A 577 0.62 3.25 2.52
CA LEU A 577 1.79 2.45 2.17
C LEU A 577 3.03 2.91 2.94
N LEU A 578 3.75 1.97 3.55
CA LEU A 578 4.98 2.16 4.33
C LEU A 578 6.08 1.19 3.86
N GLY A 579 7.21 1.67 3.35
CA GLY A 579 8.40 0.83 3.12
C GLY A 579 9.24 0.63 4.39
N ASP A 580 9.37 1.70 5.18
CA ASP A 580 10.05 1.82 6.48
C ASP A 580 11.59 1.66 6.41
N SER A 581 12.15 0.58 5.84
CA SER A 581 13.62 0.48 5.63
C SER A 581 14.13 -0.53 4.58
N GLY A 582 14.05 -0.16 3.30
CA GLY A 582 14.66 -0.91 2.20
C GLY A 582 15.18 -0.04 1.05
N ALA A 583 14.90 -0.45 -0.18
CA ALA A 583 15.20 0.30 -1.40
C ALA A 583 14.03 0.06 -2.36
N ASP A 584 12.89 0.64 -1.97
CA ASP A 584 11.59 0.04 -2.10
C ASP A 584 10.87 0.48 -3.38
N SER A 585 9.96 -0.36 -3.87
CA SER A 585 9.20 -0.14 -5.09
C SER A 585 7.71 -0.04 -4.76
N ILE A 586 7.19 1.19 -4.70
CA ILE A 586 5.85 1.48 -4.19
C ILE A 586 4.94 2.04 -5.30
N GLU A 587 3.78 1.42 -5.50
CA GLU A 587 2.74 1.83 -6.46
C GLU A 587 1.42 2.02 -5.69
N GLY A 588 0.95 3.28 -5.52
CA GLY A 588 -0.30 3.62 -4.84
C GLY A 588 -1.51 3.11 -5.62
N GLY A 589 -1.92 3.84 -6.66
CA GLY A 589 -2.75 3.31 -7.74
C GLY A 589 -3.95 4.18 -8.10
N ALA A 590 -4.99 4.22 -7.27
CA ALA A 590 -6.31 4.71 -7.70
C ALA A 590 -7.26 5.25 -6.62
N GLY A 591 -6.76 6.16 -5.79
CA GLY A 591 -7.55 7.13 -5.01
C GLY A 591 -6.64 8.15 -4.36
N ASP A 592 -7.07 8.84 -3.28
CA ASP A 592 -6.24 9.88 -2.63
C ASP A 592 -5.25 9.23 -1.63
N ASP A 593 -4.10 8.73 -2.12
CA ASP A 593 -3.20 7.82 -1.38
C ASP A 593 -2.22 8.54 -0.42
N ASN A 594 -1.69 7.82 0.57
CA ASN A 594 -0.73 8.33 1.56
C ASN A 594 0.49 7.38 1.72
N ILE A 595 1.60 7.74 1.11
CA ILE A 595 2.83 6.94 1.01
C ILE A 595 3.94 7.54 1.89
N GLN A 596 4.58 6.70 2.71
CA GLN A 596 5.91 6.95 3.28
C GLN A 596 6.86 5.90 2.71
N ALA A 597 7.92 6.32 2.01
CA ALA A 597 8.90 5.40 1.45
C ALA A 597 9.79 4.87 2.59
N GLY A 598 10.79 5.63 3.05
CA GLY A 598 11.42 5.37 4.35
C GLY A 598 12.88 5.81 4.45
N SER A 599 13.80 4.87 4.21
CA SER A 599 15.24 5.15 4.31
C SER A 599 16.09 4.14 3.55
N ASP A 600 17.18 4.65 2.94
CA ASP A 600 17.83 4.10 1.73
C ASP A 600 16.97 4.43 0.47
N ASN A 601 17.25 3.90 -0.72
CA ASN A 601 16.93 4.56 -2.02
C ASN A 601 15.65 4.04 -2.72
N ASP A 602 14.58 4.83 -2.75
CA ASP A 602 13.23 4.35 -3.09
C ASP A 602 12.70 4.78 -4.48
N SER A 603 11.64 4.11 -4.93
CA SER A 603 10.99 4.26 -6.24
C SER A 603 9.46 4.26 -6.10
N VAL A 604 8.86 5.45 -6.02
CA VAL A 604 7.42 5.64 -5.74
C VAL A 604 6.62 6.16 -6.93
N LEU A 605 5.44 5.60 -7.14
CA LEU A 605 4.40 6.04 -8.09
C LEU A 605 3.07 6.23 -7.33
N GLY A 606 2.43 7.40 -7.40
CA GLY A 606 1.04 7.59 -6.92
C GLY A 606 -0.01 7.08 -7.92
N GLU A 607 0.27 7.26 -9.22
CA GLU A 607 -0.58 7.00 -10.39
C GLU A 607 -1.78 7.95 -10.56
N ALA A 608 -2.81 7.92 -9.71
CA ALA A 608 -4.09 8.58 -10.02
C ALA A 608 -4.94 9.00 -8.80
N GLY A 609 -4.58 10.13 -8.19
CA GLY A 609 -5.15 10.59 -6.93
C GLY A 609 -4.99 12.07 -6.62
N ASN A 610 -4.82 12.38 -5.33
CA ASN A 610 -4.41 13.70 -4.84
C ASN A 610 -3.40 13.45 -3.72
N ASP A 611 -2.28 12.85 -4.12
CA ASP A 611 -1.55 11.93 -3.28
C ASP A 611 -0.63 12.65 -2.30
N THR A 612 -0.37 12.03 -1.16
CA THR A 612 0.57 12.53 -0.15
C THR A 612 1.76 11.59 -0.07
N ILE A 613 2.91 12.00 -0.63
CA ILE A 613 4.10 11.16 -0.74
C ILE A 613 5.25 11.78 0.04
N LEU A 614 5.87 11.00 0.93
CA LEU A 614 7.08 11.34 1.66
C LEU A 614 8.18 10.32 1.29
N GLY A 615 9.31 10.75 0.73
CA GLY A 615 10.48 9.86 0.53
C GLY A 615 11.23 9.60 1.84
N GLU A 616 11.25 10.60 2.72
CA GLU A 616 11.99 10.67 4.00
C GLU A 616 13.52 10.63 3.91
N GLY A 617 14.17 9.70 3.19
CA GLY A 617 15.64 9.64 3.23
C GLY A 617 16.40 8.64 2.36
N GLY A 618 16.34 8.77 1.03
CA GLY A 618 17.30 8.18 0.08
C GLY A 618 17.88 9.20 -0.91
N ASP A 619 18.40 8.74 -2.06
CA ASP A 619 18.40 9.55 -3.30
C ASP A 619 17.24 9.00 -4.17
N ASP A 620 16.05 9.58 -4.05
CA ASP A 620 14.79 8.90 -4.36
C ASP A 620 14.23 9.22 -5.76
N LEU A 621 13.30 8.39 -6.24
CA LEU A 621 12.56 8.61 -7.49
C LEU A 621 11.06 8.60 -7.22
N ILE A 622 10.40 9.74 -7.37
CA ILE A 622 8.96 9.91 -7.09
C ILE A 622 8.25 10.51 -8.31
N ASP A 623 7.15 9.91 -8.75
CA ASP A 623 6.21 10.41 -9.77
C ASP A 623 4.80 10.40 -9.17
N GLY A 624 4.19 11.57 -8.93
CA GLY A 624 2.85 11.68 -8.35
C GLY A 624 1.81 11.03 -9.28
N GLY A 625 1.63 11.63 -10.46
CA GLY A 625 0.93 11.02 -11.57
C GLY A 625 -0.15 11.90 -12.19
N ALA A 626 -1.35 11.93 -11.61
CA ALA A 626 -2.50 12.63 -12.16
C ALA A 626 -3.56 13.02 -11.12
N ASP A 627 -4.18 14.19 -11.34
CA ASP A 627 -4.87 15.01 -10.32
C ASP A 627 -3.85 15.72 -9.38
N ASN A 628 -4.11 16.10 -8.12
CA ASN A 628 -3.38 17.24 -7.48
C ASN A 628 -2.53 16.83 -6.25
N ASP A 629 -1.21 16.67 -6.44
CA ASP A 629 -0.37 15.92 -5.50
C ASP A 629 0.44 16.77 -4.50
N SER A 630 0.93 16.13 -3.44
CA SER A 630 1.71 16.71 -2.34
C SER A 630 2.93 15.84 -2.03
N ILE A 631 4.08 16.22 -2.56
CA ILE A 631 5.34 15.45 -2.50
C ILE A 631 6.36 16.17 -1.60
N ASP A 632 7.03 15.45 -0.70
CA ASP A 632 8.19 15.89 0.09
C ASP A 632 9.29 14.83 -0.11
N GLY A 633 10.42 15.19 -0.74
CA GLY A 633 11.52 14.26 -1.03
C GLY A 633 12.17 13.75 0.24
N GLY A 634 12.99 14.58 0.90
CA GLY A 634 13.50 14.32 2.23
C GLY A 634 14.97 14.69 2.42
N ASP A 635 15.81 13.67 2.59
CA ASP A 635 17.22 13.81 3.03
C ASP A 635 18.24 13.16 2.06
N GLY A 636 18.10 13.36 0.74
CA GLY A 636 19.16 13.10 -0.24
C GLY A 636 18.90 13.67 -1.65
N ALA A 637 19.50 13.10 -2.72
CA ALA A 637 19.59 13.76 -4.03
C ALA A 637 18.50 13.35 -5.03
N ASP A 638 17.29 13.84 -4.80
CA ASP A 638 16.05 13.23 -5.32
C ASP A 638 15.69 13.60 -6.77
N VAL A 639 14.80 12.80 -7.36
CA VAL A 639 14.19 13.01 -8.68
C VAL A 639 12.67 13.00 -8.53
N LEU A 640 12.07 14.19 -8.50
CA LEU A 640 10.65 14.39 -8.21
C LEU A 640 9.88 14.85 -9.45
N LEU A 641 8.76 14.22 -9.72
CA LEU A 641 7.80 14.59 -10.76
C LEU A 641 6.41 14.75 -10.11
N GLY A 642 5.73 15.87 -10.39
CA GLY A 642 4.32 16.06 -10.01
C GLY A 642 3.42 15.22 -10.90
N GLY A 643 2.97 15.77 -12.03
CA GLY A 643 2.25 14.97 -13.03
C GLY A 643 1.34 15.76 -13.95
N ASP A 644 0.06 15.38 -14.00
CA ASP A 644 -1.04 16.08 -14.68
C ASP A 644 -1.97 16.75 -13.62
N GLY A 645 -1.48 17.82 -12.95
CA GLY A 645 -2.06 18.30 -11.69
C GLY A 645 -2.10 19.81 -11.37
N GLN A 646 -1.82 20.15 -10.12
CA GLN A 646 -1.59 21.51 -9.56
C GLN A 646 -0.75 21.41 -8.28
N ASP A 647 0.48 20.94 -8.43
CA ASP A 647 1.09 20.10 -7.38
C ASP A 647 1.88 20.93 -6.36
N ASN A 648 2.08 20.37 -5.16
CA ASN A 648 2.89 20.97 -4.10
C ASN A 648 4.09 20.06 -3.83
N ILE A 649 5.27 20.44 -4.33
CA ILE A 649 6.49 19.65 -4.24
C ILE A 649 7.53 20.38 -3.39
N GLU A 650 8.10 19.72 -2.39
CA GLU A 650 9.29 20.16 -1.63
C GLU A 650 10.40 19.10 -1.83
N GLY A 651 11.62 19.53 -2.16
CA GLY A 651 12.76 18.63 -2.38
C GLY A 651 13.35 18.14 -1.06
N GLY A 652 13.74 19.08 -0.19
CA GLY A 652 14.23 18.79 1.15
C GLY A 652 15.70 19.17 1.35
N THR A 653 16.59 18.20 1.57
CA THR A 653 18.04 18.44 1.79
C THR A 653 18.92 17.56 0.91
N GLY A 654 19.42 18.15 -0.19
CA GLY A 654 19.90 17.37 -1.32
C GLY A 654 20.63 18.15 -2.42
N ASN A 655 20.33 17.81 -3.67
CA ASN A 655 20.68 18.52 -4.91
C ASN A 655 19.67 18.12 -6.01
N ASP A 656 18.44 18.61 -5.89
CA ASP A 656 17.28 17.82 -6.32
C ASP A 656 16.88 18.11 -7.77
N THR A 657 16.29 17.14 -8.46
CA THR A 657 15.86 17.26 -9.86
C THR A 657 14.34 17.22 -9.93
N ILE A 658 13.71 18.40 -9.93
CA ILE A 658 12.25 18.53 -9.75
C ILE A 658 11.56 18.99 -11.03
N THR A 659 10.44 18.34 -11.38
CA THR A 659 9.58 18.67 -12.52
C THR A 659 8.14 18.81 -12.06
N GLY A 660 7.53 20.01 -12.18
CA GLY A 660 6.12 20.20 -11.82
C GLY A 660 5.17 19.34 -12.67
N GLY A 661 5.26 19.47 -14.00
CA GLY A 661 4.43 18.70 -14.93
C GLY A 661 3.43 19.58 -15.68
N THR A 662 2.16 19.21 -15.72
CA THR A 662 1.11 19.93 -16.48
C THR A 662 0.03 20.49 -15.56
N GLY A 663 0.36 21.58 -14.86
CA GLY A 663 -0.53 22.16 -13.87
C GLY A 663 -0.41 23.66 -13.62
N ASN A 664 -0.36 24.05 -12.34
CA ASN A 664 -0.15 25.40 -11.82
C ASN A 664 0.62 25.30 -10.50
N ASP A 665 1.85 24.82 -10.62
CA ASP A 665 2.45 24.02 -9.56
C ASP A 665 3.28 24.91 -8.62
N THR A 666 3.41 24.47 -7.37
CA THR A 666 4.15 25.17 -6.31
C THR A 666 5.33 24.30 -5.90
N VAL A 667 6.52 24.70 -6.32
CA VAL A 667 7.73 23.89 -6.18
C VAL A 667 8.74 24.59 -5.28
N TYR A 668 9.25 23.88 -4.28
CA TYR A 668 10.37 24.25 -3.43
C TYR A 668 11.51 23.25 -3.67
N GLY A 669 12.75 23.72 -3.83
CA GLY A 669 13.94 22.85 -3.72
C GLY A 669 14.15 22.53 -2.24
N GLY A 670 15.04 23.26 -1.59
CA GLY A 670 15.03 23.34 -0.12
C GLY A 670 16.35 23.82 0.42
N THR A 671 17.28 22.88 0.61
CA THR A 671 18.68 23.16 0.90
C THR A 671 19.62 22.26 0.08
N GLY A 672 19.93 22.68 -1.15
CA GLY A 672 20.82 21.94 -2.04
C GLY A 672 21.53 22.81 -3.09
N ASN A 673 21.56 22.32 -4.34
CA ASN A 673 21.97 23.04 -5.55
C ASN A 673 20.93 22.67 -6.64
N ASP A 674 19.71 23.19 -6.51
CA ASP A 674 18.55 22.44 -7.01
C ASP A 674 18.23 22.75 -8.48
N THR A 675 17.76 21.73 -9.21
CA THR A 675 17.57 21.71 -10.67
C THR A 675 16.10 21.56 -11.03
N PHE A 676 15.46 22.68 -11.35
CA PHE A 676 14.06 22.72 -11.78
C PHE A 676 13.98 22.55 -13.31
N VAL A 677 13.28 21.51 -13.75
CA VAL A 677 13.07 21.16 -15.16
C VAL A 677 11.66 21.59 -15.56
N VAL A 678 11.57 22.45 -16.58
CA VAL A 678 10.30 23.09 -16.98
C VAL A 678 10.04 22.81 -18.47
N GLY A 679 8.95 22.08 -18.75
CA GLY A 679 8.71 21.31 -19.96
C GLY A 679 7.83 21.98 -21.02
N LEU A 680 7.49 21.31 -22.13
CA LEU A 680 6.57 21.90 -23.11
C LEU A 680 5.07 21.68 -22.79
N ALA A 681 4.73 21.06 -21.65
CA ALA A 681 3.40 20.58 -21.32
C ALA A 681 2.64 21.50 -20.34
N ASP A 682 3.36 22.05 -19.37
CA ASP A 682 3.09 23.14 -18.41
C ASP A 682 2.51 24.44 -19.04
N VAL A 683 2.32 24.49 -20.37
CA VAL A 683 1.52 25.52 -21.06
C VAL A 683 0.32 24.89 -21.75
N THR A 684 -0.75 24.75 -20.98
CA THR A 684 -2.09 24.32 -21.43
C THR A 684 -2.68 25.32 -22.45
N THR A 685 -2.40 25.10 -23.74
CA THR A 685 -2.88 25.99 -24.82
C THR A 685 -4.40 25.84 -25.08
N VAL A 686 -5.23 26.52 -24.28
CA VAL A 686 -6.71 26.47 -24.38
C VAL A 686 -7.22 26.96 -25.74
N ALA A 687 -7.43 26.02 -26.66
CA ALA A 687 -7.73 26.27 -28.07
C ALA A 687 -9.23 26.51 -28.38
N GLY A 688 -9.95 27.24 -27.53
CA GLY A 688 -11.38 27.52 -27.73
C GLY A 688 -11.93 28.58 -26.78
N GLY A 689 -12.13 29.80 -27.25
CA GLY A 689 -12.50 30.91 -26.39
C GLY A 689 -13.96 30.93 -25.94
N ASP A 690 -14.17 31.00 -24.63
CA ASP A 690 -14.71 32.21 -23.99
C ASP A 690 -13.85 32.52 -22.74
N VAL A 691 -13.25 33.71 -22.67
CA VAL A 691 -12.27 34.06 -21.62
C VAL A 691 -12.96 34.83 -20.49
N ASP A 692 -13.33 34.11 -19.44
CA ASP A 692 -13.32 34.64 -18.07
C ASP A 692 -11.98 34.29 -17.41
N THR A 693 -11.57 35.03 -16.37
CA THR A 693 -10.16 35.06 -15.96
C THR A 693 -9.72 33.95 -15.01
N VAL A 694 -8.86 33.06 -15.50
CA VAL A 694 -7.75 32.45 -14.73
C VAL A 694 -6.46 32.75 -15.49
N THR A 695 -5.35 32.94 -14.78
CA THR A 695 -4.01 33.14 -15.33
C THR A 695 -3.13 31.99 -14.84
N PRO A 696 -2.55 31.16 -15.72
CA PRO A 696 -1.67 30.10 -15.28
C PRO A 696 -0.36 30.69 -14.78
N TYR A 697 0.00 30.37 -13.54
CA TYR A 697 1.20 30.83 -12.84
C TYR A 697 1.77 29.69 -11.99
N GLU A 698 2.69 28.93 -12.57
CA GLU A 698 3.65 28.08 -11.86
C GLU A 698 4.56 28.95 -10.97
N VAL A 699 4.93 28.46 -9.78
CA VAL A 699 5.73 29.21 -8.80
C VAL A 699 6.87 28.35 -8.24
N ILE A 700 8.10 28.74 -8.57
CA ILE A 700 9.33 28.05 -8.16
C ILE A 700 10.06 28.84 -7.06
N TYR A 701 10.46 28.16 -6.01
CA TYR A 701 11.34 28.65 -4.96
C TYR A 701 12.58 27.75 -4.88
N GLY A 702 13.77 28.29 -5.11
CA GLY A 702 15.02 27.53 -4.89
C GLY A 702 15.17 27.05 -3.45
N GLY A 703 14.72 27.88 -2.50
CA GLY A 703 14.79 27.62 -1.07
C GLY A 703 15.33 28.85 -0.36
N GLY A 704 16.37 28.67 0.46
CA GLY A 704 17.28 29.75 0.81
C GLY A 704 17.79 29.75 2.24
N GLY A 705 19.10 29.51 2.40
CA GLY A 705 19.81 29.65 3.67
C GLY A 705 19.79 31.09 4.24
N GLY A 706 18.80 31.39 5.09
CA GLY A 706 18.45 32.75 5.49
C GLY A 706 19.60 33.68 5.96
N VAL A 707 19.87 34.71 5.15
CA VAL A 707 20.64 35.96 5.43
C VAL A 707 22.12 35.87 5.87
N ASP A 708 22.68 34.69 6.13
CA ASP A 708 24.09 34.51 6.51
C ASP A 708 24.65 33.12 6.10
N ALA A 709 23.95 32.39 5.21
CA ALA A 709 24.39 31.10 4.67
C ALA A 709 25.28 31.27 3.40
N VAL A 710 25.51 30.16 2.70
CA VAL A 710 26.29 30.10 1.45
C VAL A 710 25.30 30.11 0.29
N ASP A 711 25.55 30.92 -0.75
CA ASP A 711 24.74 30.96 -1.98
C ASP A 711 24.47 29.53 -2.53
N ASP A 712 23.20 29.18 -2.71
CA ASP A 712 22.69 27.81 -2.90
C ASP A 712 22.94 27.29 -4.35
N TYR A 713 22.97 28.20 -5.35
CA TYR A 713 23.29 27.98 -6.78
C TYR A 713 22.17 27.39 -7.67
N ASP A 714 20.92 27.59 -7.29
CA ASP A 714 19.73 27.02 -7.92
C ASP A 714 19.57 27.35 -9.42
N VAL A 715 19.07 26.38 -10.19
CA VAL A 715 19.02 26.39 -11.66
C VAL A 715 17.64 26.03 -12.19
N ILE A 716 17.05 26.94 -12.98
CA ILE A 716 15.91 26.60 -13.86
C ILE A 716 16.46 26.30 -15.27
N ASP A 717 16.27 25.09 -15.80
CA ASP A 717 16.48 24.82 -17.22
C ASP A 717 15.23 25.11 -18.06
N LEU A 718 15.45 25.65 -19.25
CA LEU A 718 14.43 26.04 -20.23
C LEU A 718 14.78 25.50 -21.63
N SER A 719 15.53 24.38 -21.68
CA SER A 719 16.01 23.78 -22.91
C SER A 719 14.88 23.27 -23.81
N GLU A 720 13.84 22.70 -23.20
CA GLU A 720 12.55 22.27 -23.78
C GLU A 720 11.86 23.38 -24.61
N TYR A 721 11.55 24.51 -23.97
CA TYR A 721 10.81 25.62 -24.58
C TYR A 721 11.47 26.25 -25.81
N GLY A 722 12.81 26.29 -25.81
CA GLY A 722 13.64 27.00 -26.78
C GLY A 722 13.56 28.53 -26.62
N PHE A 723 14.71 29.16 -26.33
CA PHE A 723 14.86 30.59 -25.98
C PHE A 723 14.21 31.66 -26.88
N SER A 724 13.70 31.33 -28.07
CA SER A 724 12.88 32.23 -28.89
C SER A 724 11.42 32.35 -28.43
N ARG A 725 10.99 31.52 -27.47
CA ARG A 725 9.63 31.54 -26.88
C ARG A 725 9.60 32.04 -25.44
N VAL A 726 10.73 32.34 -24.80
CA VAL A 726 10.77 32.75 -23.37
C VAL A 726 11.40 34.12 -23.13
N GLN A 727 10.72 34.96 -22.36
CA GLN A 727 11.19 36.27 -21.88
C GLN A 727 11.37 36.23 -20.36
N ILE A 728 12.62 36.21 -19.92
CA ILE A 728 13.00 36.32 -18.50
C ILE A 728 12.94 37.80 -18.09
N VAL A 729 12.34 38.09 -16.93
CA VAL A 729 12.27 39.42 -16.32
C VAL A 729 12.64 39.31 -14.84
N ARG A 730 13.85 39.75 -14.47
CA ARG A 730 14.34 39.75 -13.08
C ARG A 730 13.94 41.04 -12.37
N ASP A 731 13.69 40.97 -11.06
CA ASP A 731 13.09 42.05 -10.28
C ASP A 731 14.07 43.21 -9.98
N SER A 732 13.57 44.43 -9.77
CA SER A 732 14.41 45.64 -9.92
C SER A 732 14.97 46.24 -8.61
N LEU A 733 16.19 45.83 -8.24
CA LEU A 733 17.13 46.49 -7.31
C LEU A 733 16.62 46.79 -5.88
N ASP A 734 16.98 45.92 -4.92
CA ASP A 734 17.39 46.43 -3.60
C ASP A 734 18.81 47.04 -3.73
N PRO A 735 19.07 48.27 -3.29
CA PRO A 735 20.41 48.86 -3.31
C PRO A 735 21.37 48.37 -2.21
N LEU A 736 21.04 47.30 -1.46
CA LEU A 736 21.83 46.76 -0.35
C LEU A 736 22.31 45.30 -0.52
N ASN A 737 21.75 44.51 -1.44
CA ASN A 737 22.23 43.16 -1.83
C ASN A 737 22.45 43.10 -3.35
N ASP A 738 23.43 42.35 -3.85
CA ASP A 738 23.85 42.29 -5.28
C ASP A 738 23.21 41.09 -5.99
N ASN A 739 21.96 40.85 -5.62
CA ASN A 739 21.29 39.55 -5.63
C ASN A 739 20.10 39.60 -6.57
N TYR A 740 20.25 39.02 -7.77
CA TYR A 740 19.27 39.09 -8.84
C TYR A 740 18.32 37.88 -8.82
N GLU A 741 18.08 37.27 -7.66
CA GLU A 741 17.52 35.92 -7.58
C GLU A 741 16.01 35.79 -7.79
N ASN A 742 15.27 36.89 -7.82
CA ASN A 742 13.80 36.89 -7.92
C ASN A 742 13.34 37.47 -9.27
N GLY A 743 12.22 36.98 -9.79
CA GLY A 743 11.67 37.47 -11.05
C GLY A 743 10.53 36.61 -11.62
N PHE A 744 10.37 36.66 -12.94
CA PHE A 744 9.42 35.82 -13.66
C PHE A 744 9.90 35.51 -15.08
N ILE A 745 9.43 34.38 -15.62
CA ILE A 745 9.64 33.94 -17.00
C ILE A 745 8.28 33.99 -17.70
N ARG A 746 8.19 34.68 -18.83
CA ARG A 746 7.02 34.60 -19.73
C ARG A 746 7.26 33.60 -20.83
N ILE A 747 6.28 32.74 -21.09
CA ILE A 747 6.26 31.85 -22.23
C ILE A 747 5.34 32.44 -23.30
N LEU A 748 5.80 32.42 -24.56
CA LEU A 748 5.22 33.17 -25.68
C LEU A 748 4.79 32.25 -26.83
N ASP A 749 3.72 32.67 -27.52
CA ASP A 749 3.31 32.08 -28.80
C ASP A 749 4.20 32.57 -29.96
N THR A 750 4.00 32.00 -31.14
CA THR A 750 4.72 32.38 -32.38
C THR A 750 4.40 33.79 -32.90
N SER A 751 3.49 34.52 -32.25
CA SER A 751 3.14 35.92 -32.52
C SER A 751 3.67 36.91 -31.46
N GLY A 752 4.26 36.41 -30.36
CA GLY A 752 4.75 37.21 -29.23
C GLY A 752 3.70 37.54 -28.16
N ASN A 753 2.58 36.80 -28.10
CA ASN A 753 1.61 36.89 -27.01
C ASN A 753 2.05 35.99 -25.85
N GLU A 754 1.86 36.44 -24.62
CA GLU A 754 2.01 35.65 -23.38
C GLU A 754 0.94 34.55 -23.33
N ILE A 755 1.38 33.30 -23.13
CA ILE A 755 0.53 32.08 -23.08
C ILE A 755 0.73 31.26 -21.80
N GLY A 756 1.82 31.50 -21.07
CA GLY A 756 2.11 30.98 -19.74
C GLY A 756 3.14 31.87 -19.05
N ARG A 757 3.25 31.79 -17.73
CA ARG A 757 4.27 32.51 -16.95
C ARG A 757 4.62 31.72 -15.70
N ILE A 758 5.90 31.74 -15.37
CA ILE A 758 6.50 31.14 -14.17
C ILE A 758 6.96 32.32 -13.30
N ASP A 759 6.59 32.36 -12.02
CA ASP A 759 7.19 33.27 -11.03
C ASP A 759 8.28 32.53 -10.25
N PHE A 760 9.45 33.15 -10.07
CA PHE A 760 10.60 32.47 -9.44
C PHE A 760 11.26 33.30 -8.34
N TYR A 761 11.72 32.62 -7.30
CA TYR A 761 12.36 33.17 -6.11
C TYR A 761 13.58 32.35 -5.70
N ASN A 762 14.63 33.00 -5.18
CA ASN A 762 15.93 32.37 -4.86
C ASN A 762 16.57 31.58 -6.02
N ILE A 763 16.68 32.12 -7.25
CA ILE A 763 17.32 31.43 -8.39
C ILE A 763 18.51 32.22 -8.96
N GLU A 764 19.74 31.75 -8.76
CA GLU A 764 20.95 32.39 -9.28
C GLU A 764 20.99 32.40 -10.82
N ALA A 765 20.87 31.24 -11.48
CA ALA A 765 21.49 31.01 -12.79
C ALA A 765 20.54 30.75 -13.98
N ILE A 766 20.76 31.46 -15.12
CA ILE A 766 20.12 31.19 -16.44
C ILE A 766 21.09 31.61 -17.60
N PHE A 767 21.40 30.74 -18.59
CA PHE A 767 22.69 30.75 -19.39
C PHE A 767 22.68 31.25 -20.90
N PRO A 768 23.67 32.07 -21.38
CA PRO A 768 24.21 32.08 -22.81
C PRO A 768 25.62 32.75 -23.09
N CYS A 769 26.25 32.91 -24.30
CA CYS A 769 26.57 32.14 -25.56
C CYS A 769 27.34 33.06 -26.64
N PHE A 770 27.82 32.62 -27.85
CA PHE A 770 28.55 33.42 -28.94
C PHE A 770 27.78 33.63 -30.31
N THR A 771 27.92 34.71 -31.10
CA THR A 771 27.06 34.86 -32.33
C THR A 771 27.46 34.04 -33.58
N PRO A 772 26.50 33.61 -34.44
CA PRO A 772 26.77 33.01 -35.76
C PRO A 772 27.55 33.90 -36.71
N GLY A 773 28.07 33.29 -37.78
CA GLY A 773 28.87 33.94 -38.81
C GLY A 773 30.29 34.28 -38.37
N THR A 774 30.56 34.28 -37.05
CA THR A 774 31.88 34.27 -36.39
C THR A 774 32.67 33.06 -36.87
N LEU A 775 33.91 33.26 -37.34
CA LEU A 775 34.77 32.14 -37.71
C LEU A 775 35.60 31.70 -36.50
N ILE A 776 35.69 30.39 -36.32
CA ILE A 776 36.61 29.71 -35.43
C ILE A 776 37.66 29.03 -36.31
N THR A 777 38.94 29.19 -35.99
CA THR A 777 40.03 28.57 -36.76
C THR A 777 40.13 27.08 -36.40
N THR A 778 40.07 26.19 -37.40
CA THR A 778 40.14 24.73 -37.25
C THR A 778 41.31 24.11 -38.04
N ASP A 779 41.57 22.82 -37.87
CA ASP A 779 42.51 22.05 -38.70
C ASP A 779 42.15 22.09 -40.21
N ARG A 780 40.85 22.23 -40.51
CA ARG A 780 40.28 22.38 -41.86
C ARG A 780 40.28 23.83 -42.37
N GLY A 781 40.73 24.79 -41.56
CA GLY A 781 40.72 26.23 -41.83
C GLY A 781 39.67 26.99 -41.01
N ASP A 782 39.41 28.25 -41.34
CA ASP A 782 38.42 29.06 -40.63
C ASP A 782 36.98 28.61 -40.99
N ILE A 783 36.20 28.16 -39.99
CA ILE A 783 34.84 27.60 -40.13
C ILE A 783 33.85 28.42 -39.30
N PRO A 784 32.61 28.70 -39.77
CA PRO A 784 31.60 29.40 -38.98
C PRO A 784 31.21 28.61 -37.72
N VAL A 785 31.04 29.30 -36.59
CA VAL A 785 30.73 28.66 -35.29
C VAL A 785 29.43 27.83 -35.34
N GLU A 786 28.45 28.25 -36.15
CA GLU A 786 27.20 27.53 -36.41
C GLU A 786 27.32 26.28 -37.30
N ALA A 787 28.53 25.96 -37.77
CA ALA A 787 28.84 24.81 -38.62
C ALA A 787 29.87 23.85 -37.98
N LEU A 788 30.21 24.07 -36.71
CA LEU A 788 31.04 23.18 -35.89
C LEU A 788 30.19 22.05 -35.30
N VAL A 789 30.79 20.89 -35.09
CA VAL A 789 30.17 19.74 -34.41
C VAL A 789 31.14 19.11 -33.39
N PRO A 790 30.66 18.36 -32.39
CA PRO A 790 31.52 17.55 -31.53
C PRO A 790 32.52 16.70 -32.35
N GLY A 791 33.78 16.72 -31.93
CA GLY A 791 34.92 16.09 -32.62
C GLY A 791 35.68 16.99 -33.59
N ASP A 792 35.21 18.19 -33.93
CA ASP A 792 35.97 19.14 -34.76
C ASP A 792 37.18 19.71 -34.02
N LEU A 793 38.33 19.81 -34.72
CA LEU A 793 39.60 20.25 -34.14
C LEU A 793 39.78 21.77 -34.27
N VAL A 794 39.56 22.50 -33.17
CA VAL A 794 39.71 23.97 -33.08
C VAL A 794 41.12 24.35 -32.63
N LEU A 795 41.65 25.46 -33.15
CA LEU A 795 42.92 26.04 -32.76
C LEU A 795 42.80 26.86 -31.47
N THR A 796 43.54 26.45 -30.45
CA THR A 796 43.67 27.09 -29.14
C THR A 796 45.07 27.70 -28.97
N ARG A 797 45.19 28.67 -28.06
CA ARG A 797 46.39 29.50 -27.86
C ARG A 797 47.56 28.70 -27.31
N ASP A 798 47.29 27.85 -26.32
CA ASP A 798 48.31 27.20 -25.51
C ASP A 798 48.52 25.72 -25.89
N ASN A 799 47.44 25.04 -26.30
CA ASN A 799 47.43 23.58 -26.49
C ASN A 799 47.30 23.13 -27.96
N GLY A 800 47.20 24.07 -28.92
CA GLY A 800 47.20 23.76 -30.35
C GLY A 800 45.82 23.33 -30.87
N LEU A 801 45.74 22.23 -31.62
CA LEU A 801 44.46 21.76 -32.18
C LEU A 801 43.77 20.81 -31.18
N GLN A 802 42.64 21.22 -30.62
CA GLN A 802 41.88 20.48 -29.61
C GLN A 802 40.47 20.09 -30.09
N PRO A 803 39.96 18.91 -29.73
CA PRO A 803 38.65 18.45 -30.16
C PRO A 803 37.53 19.13 -29.38
N LEU A 804 36.53 19.66 -30.09
CA LEU A 804 35.27 20.08 -29.49
C LEU A 804 34.55 18.91 -28.84
N ARG A 805 34.00 19.12 -27.65
CA ARG A 805 33.15 18.15 -26.96
C ARG A 805 31.66 18.46 -27.14
N TRP A 806 31.29 19.74 -27.15
CA TRP A 806 29.89 20.17 -27.23
C TRP A 806 29.74 21.52 -27.95
N VAL A 807 28.56 21.72 -28.57
CA VAL A 807 28.14 22.95 -29.25
C VAL A 807 26.63 23.16 -28.99
N GLY A 808 26.25 24.23 -28.29
CA GLY A 808 24.84 24.56 -27.96
C GLY A 808 24.41 25.93 -28.50
N ARG A 809 23.09 26.24 -28.57
CA ARG A 809 22.56 27.43 -29.27
C ARG A 809 21.29 28.04 -28.67
N ARG A 810 21.24 29.37 -28.61
CA ARG A 810 20.14 30.29 -28.25
C ARG A 810 19.83 31.21 -29.44
N GLU A 811 18.58 31.63 -29.60
CA GLU A 811 18.15 32.69 -30.53
C GLU A 811 17.61 33.91 -29.75
N LEU A 812 17.70 35.11 -30.34
CA LEU A 812 17.08 36.36 -29.85
C LEU A 812 16.57 37.17 -31.05
N SER A 813 15.38 37.77 -30.93
CA SER A 813 14.80 38.65 -31.95
C SER A 813 15.28 40.10 -31.82
N LEU A 814 14.97 40.94 -32.82
CA LEU A 814 15.13 42.40 -32.69
C LEU A 814 14.34 42.95 -31.48
N LEU A 815 13.21 42.32 -31.12
CA LEU A 815 12.35 42.80 -30.05
C LEU A 815 12.98 42.57 -28.67
N ASP A 816 13.59 41.40 -28.47
CA ASP A 816 14.26 41.04 -27.20
C ASP A 816 15.48 41.93 -26.95
N LEU A 817 16.24 42.18 -28.02
CA LEU A 817 17.39 43.10 -28.02
C LEU A 817 16.96 44.58 -27.89
N MET A 818 15.67 44.90 -28.04
CA MET A 818 15.09 46.22 -27.72
C MET A 818 14.50 46.27 -26.29
N ALA A 819 14.00 45.15 -25.78
CA ALA A 819 13.43 45.02 -24.44
C ALA A 819 14.52 44.99 -23.36
N ASP A 820 15.59 44.24 -23.61
CA ASP A 820 16.82 44.23 -22.80
C ASP A 820 17.99 44.86 -23.61
N PRO A 821 18.30 46.14 -23.36
CA PRO A 821 19.44 46.80 -23.97
C PRO A 821 20.81 46.27 -23.50
N ASP A 822 20.87 45.49 -22.42
CA ASP A 822 22.10 44.91 -21.89
C ASP A 822 22.46 43.57 -22.53
N LEU A 823 21.48 42.77 -22.98
CA LEU A 823 21.66 41.60 -23.86
C LEU A 823 22.11 41.94 -25.29
N GLN A 824 22.03 43.22 -25.71
CA GLN A 824 22.48 43.67 -27.03
C GLN A 824 23.95 43.32 -27.31
N PRO A 825 24.26 42.67 -28.46
CA PRO A 825 25.60 42.20 -28.78
C PRO A 825 26.61 43.34 -28.84
N VAL A 826 27.80 43.06 -28.33
CA VAL A 826 28.94 43.98 -28.42
C VAL A 826 29.67 43.68 -29.73
N ARG A 827 29.78 44.68 -30.60
CA ARG A 827 30.58 44.61 -31.82
C ARG A 827 32.02 45.02 -31.54
N ILE A 828 32.95 44.15 -31.91
CA ILE A 828 34.39 44.42 -31.87
C ILE A 828 34.84 44.78 -33.29
N GLY A 829 35.26 46.03 -33.51
CA GLY A 829 35.70 46.52 -34.82
C GLY A 829 37.16 46.20 -35.17
N LEU A 830 37.50 46.32 -36.46
CA LEU A 830 38.88 46.19 -36.98
C LEU A 830 39.89 47.12 -36.28
N ASP A 831 39.39 48.25 -35.76
CA ASP A 831 40.12 49.32 -35.07
C ASP A 831 40.04 49.21 -33.54
N ALA A 832 39.51 48.11 -33.01
CA ALA A 832 39.51 47.81 -31.58
C ALA A 832 40.90 47.44 -31.05
N LEU A 833 41.04 47.43 -29.72
CA LEU A 833 42.25 46.99 -29.00
C LEU A 833 43.53 47.66 -29.54
N ASP A 834 43.49 48.99 -29.70
CA ASP A 834 44.57 49.83 -30.27
C ASP A 834 45.11 49.37 -31.65
N GLY A 835 44.28 48.67 -32.44
CA GLY A 835 44.64 48.13 -33.75
C GLY A 835 45.11 46.68 -33.73
N ALA A 836 44.99 45.99 -32.59
CA ALA A 836 45.10 44.53 -32.46
C ALA A 836 43.72 43.82 -32.53
N GLY A 837 42.69 44.52 -32.99
CA GLY A 837 41.35 43.96 -33.20
C GLY A 837 41.26 42.86 -34.28
N PRO A 838 40.09 42.20 -34.40
CA PRO A 838 39.88 41.06 -35.28
C PRO A 838 40.04 41.42 -36.77
N VAL A 839 40.39 40.42 -37.59
CA VAL A 839 40.63 40.62 -39.04
C VAL A 839 39.34 40.91 -39.83
N ARG A 840 38.18 40.68 -39.21
CA ARG A 840 36.84 41.11 -39.62
C ARG A 840 36.02 41.45 -38.37
N PRO A 841 35.08 42.42 -38.41
CA PRO A 841 34.31 42.76 -37.22
C PRO A 841 33.45 41.58 -36.75
N MET A 842 33.59 41.20 -35.47
CA MET A 842 32.75 40.20 -34.81
C MET A 842 31.63 40.87 -34.02
N LEU A 843 30.55 40.11 -33.78
CA LEU A 843 29.54 40.38 -32.77
C LEU A 843 29.69 39.29 -31.70
N VAL A 844 29.60 39.67 -30.43
CA VAL A 844 29.71 38.73 -29.30
C VAL A 844 28.71 39.10 -28.22
N SER A 845 28.36 38.15 -27.36
CA SER A 845 27.49 38.44 -26.22
C SER A 845 28.19 39.40 -25.24
N PRO A 846 27.43 40.12 -24.39
CA PRO A 846 27.99 41.09 -23.44
C PRO A 846 29.03 40.51 -22.48
N GLN A 847 28.88 39.23 -22.10
CA GLN A 847 29.73 38.55 -21.14
C GLN A 847 30.96 37.87 -21.77
N HIS A 848 30.93 37.55 -23.07
CA HIS A 848 32.02 36.87 -23.77
C HIS A 848 33.36 37.61 -23.64
N ARG A 849 34.44 36.91 -23.28
CA ARG A 849 35.71 37.53 -22.91
C ARG A 849 36.77 37.42 -23.98
N LEU A 850 37.25 38.58 -24.43
CA LEU A 850 38.43 38.68 -25.28
C LEU A 850 39.70 38.58 -24.45
N LEU A 851 40.76 38.02 -25.02
CA LEU A 851 42.10 38.12 -24.45
C LEU A 851 42.71 39.49 -24.72
N LEU A 852 43.20 40.15 -23.66
CA LEU A 852 44.01 41.37 -23.75
C LEU A 852 45.44 41.07 -23.28
N GLU A 853 46.42 41.50 -24.09
CA GLU A 853 47.84 41.20 -23.90
C GLU A 853 48.66 42.48 -23.64
N GLY A 854 49.64 42.43 -22.73
CA GLY A 854 50.73 43.41 -22.68
C GLY A 854 51.26 43.76 -21.29
N ALA A 855 52.41 44.44 -21.26
CA ALA A 855 53.15 44.80 -20.04
C ALA A 855 52.40 45.71 -19.05
N ARG A 856 51.20 46.20 -19.39
CA ARG A 856 50.31 46.91 -18.46
C ARG A 856 49.39 45.95 -17.69
N ALA A 857 48.98 44.82 -18.27
CA ALA A 857 48.33 43.75 -17.53
C ALA A 857 49.32 43.15 -16.52
N GLU A 858 50.53 42.81 -16.98
CA GLU A 858 51.63 42.27 -16.16
C GLU A 858 51.91 43.15 -14.92
N LEU A 859 51.97 44.47 -15.11
CA LEU A 859 52.26 45.44 -14.07
C LEU A 859 51.10 45.70 -13.09
N LEU A 860 49.85 45.40 -13.48
CA LEU A 860 48.65 45.67 -12.67
C LEU A 860 48.08 44.42 -11.99
N PHE A 861 48.16 43.25 -12.65
CA PHE A 861 47.51 42.00 -12.23
C PHE A 861 48.48 40.82 -12.10
N GLY A 862 49.77 41.02 -12.35
CA GLY A 862 50.81 39.98 -12.30
C GLY A 862 50.96 39.20 -13.61
N GLU A 863 49.86 38.98 -14.34
CA GLU A 863 49.86 38.23 -15.60
C GLU A 863 49.89 39.12 -16.84
N ALA A 864 50.68 38.72 -17.84
CA ALA A 864 50.87 39.48 -19.08
C ALA A 864 49.68 39.38 -20.06
N GLU A 865 48.75 38.46 -19.83
CA GLU A 865 47.58 38.18 -20.65
C GLU A 865 46.37 37.97 -19.72
N VAL A 866 45.24 38.62 -20.00
CA VAL A 866 44.05 38.64 -19.12
C VAL A 866 42.75 38.65 -19.93
N LEU A 867 41.70 38.00 -19.41
CA LEU A 867 40.40 37.91 -20.06
C LEU A 867 39.47 39.05 -19.64
N VAL A 868 38.85 39.73 -20.61
CA VAL A 868 37.97 40.89 -20.38
C VAL A 868 36.67 40.74 -21.15
N ALA A 869 35.54 40.69 -20.42
CA ALA A 869 34.20 40.62 -20.98
C ALA A 869 33.91 41.82 -21.90
N ALA A 870 33.28 41.56 -23.05
CA ALA A 870 33.07 42.56 -24.10
C ALA A 870 32.31 43.81 -23.60
N LYS A 871 31.36 43.66 -22.65
CA LYS A 871 30.65 44.79 -22.02
C LYS A 871 31.59 45.74 -21.27
N HIS A 872 32.72 45.27 -20.74
CA HIS A 872 33.73 46.11 -20.07
C HIS A 872 34.63 46.87 -21.06
N LEU A 873 34.60 46.54 -22.35
CA LEU A 873 35.33 47.23 -23.42
C LEU A 873 34.50 48.35 -24.09
N LEU A 874 33.23 48.51 -23.73
CA LEU A 874 32.34 49.52 -24.30
C LEU A 874 32.88 50.95 -24.10
N GLY A 875 32.93 51.71 -25.19
CA GLY A 875 33.47 53.07 -25.22
C GLY A 875 34.94 53.16 -25.64
N GLN A 876 35.63 52.04 -25.85
CA GLN A 876 36.93 52.02 -26.52
C GLN A 876 36.79 52.26 -28.03
N THR A 877 37.89 52.66 -28.68
CA THR A 877 37.97 52.77 -30.14
C THR A 877 37.56 51.43 -30.77
N GLY A 878 36.82 51.46 -31.88
CA GLY A 878 36.31 50.27 -32.57
C GLY A 878 35.21 49.46 -31.88
N VAL A 879 35.00 49.61 -30.56
CA VAL A 879 34.06 48.79 -29.76
C VAL A 879 32.73 49.50 -29.51
N SER A 880 31.63 48.85 -29.88
CA SER A 880 30.28 49.44 -29.82
C SER A 880 29.20 48.38 -29.59
N ARG A 881 28.26 48.63 -28.67
CA ARG A 881 27.01 47.86 -28.61
C ARG A 881 26.19 48.08 -29.90
N VAL A 882 25.57 47.03 -30.42
CA VAL A 882 24.83 47.03 -31.68
C VAL A 882 23.43 46.44 -31.47
N LEU A 883 22.44 47.01 -32.16
CA LEU A 883 21.10 46.47 -32.27
C LEU A 883 20.90 45.87 -33.68
N PRO A 884 20.91 44.53 -33.85
CA PRO A 884 20.68 43.85 -35.12
C PRO A 884 19.23 44.00 -35.58
N THR A 885 19.01 44.26 -36.87
CA THR A 885 17.66 44.48 -37.45
C THR A 885 16.80 43.21 -37.59
N ASP A 886 17.43 42.04 -37.53
CA ASP A 886 16.83 40.76 -37.90
C ASP A 886 16.97 39.72 -36.77
N GLY A 887 17.33 40.16 -35.56
CA GLY A 887 17.71 39.30 -34.42
C GLY A 887 19.18 38.89 -34.43
N ILE A 888 19.56 38.06 -33.45
CA ILE A 888 20.88 37.40 -33.38
C ILE A 888 20.81 36.11 -32.58
N SER A 889 21.50 35.07 -33.04
CA SER A 889 21.73 33.87 -32.23
C SER A 889 22.94 34.03 -31.34
N TYR A 890 23.03 33.20 -30.30
CA TYR A 890 24.23 32.98 -29.51
C TYR A 890 24.48 31.45 -29.40
N ILE A 891 25.72 30.97 -29.49
CA ILE A 891 26.17 29.58 -29.62
C ILE A 891 27.39 29.35 -28.69
N HIS A 892 27.40 28.39 -27.77
CA HIS A 892 28.60 28.05 -26.98
C HIS A 892 29.37 26.86 -27.55
N ILE A 893 30.65 26.75 -27.19
CA ILE A 893 31.57 25.66 -27.57
C ILE A 893 32.44 25.25 -26.38
N LEU A 894 32.62 23.95 -26.14
CA LEU A 894 33.34 23.38 -24.98
C LEU A 894 34.44 22.38 -25.39
N PHE A 895 35.48 22.28 -24.57
CA PHE A 895 36.68 21.43 -24.71
C PHE A 895 36.98 20.69 -23.39
N ASP A 896 37.98 19.80 -23.40
CA ASP A 896 38.44 19.05 -22.20
C ASP A 896 39.06 19.91 -21.09
N GLN A 897 39.34 21.19 -21.38
CA GLN A 897 39.79 22.21 -20.43
C GLN A 897 39.33 23.59 -20.94
N HIS A 898 39.42 24.66 -20.13
CA HIS A 898 39.21 26.01 -20.65
C HIS A 898 40.33 26.33 -21.64
N GLU A 899 39.96 26.51 -22.90
CA GLU A 899 40.86 26.85 -24.00
C GLU A 899 40.60 28.28 -24.49
N ILE A 900 41.66 29.05 -24.72
CA ILE A 900 41.56 30.31 -25.44
C ILE A 900 41.61 30.00 -26.95
N VAL A 901 40.46 30.06 -27.61
CA VAL A 901 40.31 29.73 -29.05
C VAL A 901 40.66 30.92 -29.94
N GLN A 902 41.13 30.63 -31.16
CA GLN A 902 41.27 31.66 -32.19
C GLN A 902 39.92 31.89 -32.89
N SER A 903 39.39 33.09 -32.75
CA SER A 903 38.16 33.55 -33.39
C SER A 903 38.38 34.85 -34.13
N ASP A 904 38.03 34.90 -35.42
CA ASP A 904 38.22 36.05 -36.32
C ASP A 904 39.62 36.69 -36.24
N GLY A 905 40.65 35.86 -36.03
CA GLY A 905 42.05 36.26 -35.95
C GLY A 905 42.50 36.87 -34.63
N ILE A 906 41.62 36.99 -33.63
CA ILE A 906 42.00 37.29 -32.22
C ILE A 906 41.82 36.05 -31.34
N TRP A 907 42.25 36.17 -30.10
CA TRP A 907 42.19 35.13 -29.08
C TRP A 907 41.08 35.43 -28.08
N THR A 908 40.23 34.45 -27.79
CA THR A 908 39.01 34.63 -26.99
C THR A 908 38.64 33.37 -26.20
N GLU A 909 37.85 33.52 -25.14
CA GLU A 909 37.44 32.46 -24.21
C GLU A 909 36.49 31.41 -24.87
N SER A 910 36.74 30.10 -24.66
CA SER A 910 35.76 29.02 -24.87
C SER A 910 34.66 29.07 -23.81
N PHE A 911 33.64 28.21 -23.85
CA PHE A 911 32.85 27.99 -22.63
C PHE A 911 33.80 27.50 -21.51
N GLN A 912 33.70 28.11 -20.33
CA GLN A 912 34.43 27.71 -19.13
C GLN A 912 33.42 27.37 -18.01
N PRO A 913 33.42 26.15 -17.45
CA PRO A 913 32.96 25.93 -16.08
C PRO A 913 33.95 26.65 -15.14
N ALA A 914 33.47 27.65 -14.39
CA ALA A 914 34.35 28.61 -13.73
C ALA A 914 35.21 27.95 -12.63
N GLU A 915 36.44 28.45 -12.45
CA GLU A 915 37.41 27.99 -11.43
C GLU A 915 36.88 28.10 -9.99
N ARG A 916 35.76 28.80 -9.79
CA ARG A 916 35.02 28.90 -8.52
C ARG A 916 34.02 27.78 -8.25
N MET A 917 33.55 27.04 -9.27
CA MET A 917 32.62 25.92 -9.10
C MET A 917 33.38 24.72 -8.51
N LEU A 918 34.16 24.04 -9.36
CA LEU A 918 34.70 22.69 -9.12
C LEU A 918 35.78 22.57 -8.02
N SER A 919 36.25 23.70 -7.47
CA SER A 919 37.27 23.75 -6.40
C SER A 919 36.77 24.25 -5.04
N ALA A 920 35.49 24.61 -4.94
CA ALA A 920 34.79 24.93 -3.69
C ALA A 920 33.86 23.80 -3.22
N MET A 921 33.34 22.99 -4.16
CA MET A 921 32.49 21.82 -3.89
C MET A 921 33.20 20.74 -3.04
N GLU A 922 32.43 20.08 -2.15
CA GLU A 922 32.79 18.88 -1.38
C GLU A 922 33.04 17.66 -2.32
N THR A 923 32.99 16.41 -1.85
CA THR A 923 33.28 15.23 -2.70
C THR A 923 32.05 14.78 -3.50
N GLU A 924 30.86 15.07 -2.97
CA GLU A 924 29.55 14.56 -3.31
C GLU A 924 28.94 15.33 -4.48
N VAL A 925 28.85 16.66 -4.38
CA VAL A 925 28.52 17.60 -5.49
C VAL A 925 29.51 17.49 -6.67
N ARG A 926 30.71 16.91 -6.44
CA ARG A 926 31.64 16.55 -7.53
C ARG A 926 31.27 15.22 -8.21
N ALA A 927 30.60 14.30 -7.54
CA ALA A 927 30.10 13.06 -8.13
C ALA A 927 28.83 13.32 -8.96
N GLU A 928 27.92 14.16 -8.49
CA GLU A 928 26.70 14.63 -9.17
C GLU A 928 27.00 15.25 -10.56
N VAL A 929 27.87 16.25 -10.65
CA VAL A 929 28.35 16.82 -11.95
C VAL A 929 29.06 15.77 -12.84
N LEU A 930 29.56 14.67 -12.27
CA LEU A 930 30.13 13.54 -13.01
C LEU A 930 29.09 12.47 -13.40
N ALA A 931 27.94 12.39 -12.73
CA ALA A 931 26.80 11.55 -13.09
C ALA A 931 26.02 12.18 -14.25
N LEU A 932 25.72 13.48 -14.17
CA LEU A 932 25.10 14.27 -15.24
C LEU A 932 25.96 14.29 -16.53
N PHE A 933 27.29 14.19 -16.39
CA PHE A 933 28.22 14.17 -17.52
C PHE A 933 29.32 13.08 -17.38
N PRO A 934 29.02 11.78 -17.61
CA PRO A 934 29.96 10.66 -17.36
C PRO A 934 31.26 10.70 -18.16
N ALA A 935 31.35 11.53 -19.20
CA ALA A 935 32.57 11.78 -19.94
C ALA A 935 33.59 12.66 -19.18
N LEU A 936 33.14 13.49 -18.24
CA LEU A 936 34.00 14.32 -17.38
C LEU A 936 34.79 13.46 -16.38
N ALA A 937 34.29 12.27 -16.01
CA ALA A 937 34.94 11.37 -15.05
C ALA A 937 36.28 10.78 -15.56
N GLN A 938 36.62 11.03 -16.83
CA GLN A 938 37.91 10.67 -17.42
C GLN A 938 38.86 11.89 -17.59
N VAL A 939 38.47 13.08 -17.09
CA VAL A 939 39.24 14.32 -17.15
C VAL A 939 39.84 14.62 -15.77
N ASP A 940 40.98 13.98 -15.52
CA ASP A 940 41.73 14.04 -14.26
C ASP A 940 42.43 15.40 -14.08
N GLY A 941 41.74 16.42 -13.52
CA GLY A 941 42.37 17.69 -13.14
C GLY A 941 41.46 18.91 -12.90
N GLN A 942 41.95 19.88 -12.13
CA GLN A 942 41.31 21.19 -11.96
C GLN A 942 41.33 21.97 -13.29
N ILE A 943 40.17 22.29 -13.86
CA ILE A 943 40.05 23.16 -15.03
C ILE A 943 40.19 24.63 -14.59
N THR A 944 41.43 25.04 -14.29
CA THR A 944 41.81 26.43 -14.04
C THR A 944 41.43 27.31 -15.23
N SER A 945 41.07 28.57 -15.00
CA SER A 945 40.84 29.53 -16.07
C SER A 945 42.12 29.72 -16.87
N ALA A 946 42.02 29.69 -18.20
CA ALA A 946 43.18 29.80 -19.08
C ALA A 946 44.02 31.07 -18.80
N ARG A 947 43.38 32.19 -18.41
CA ARG A 947 44.01 33.43 -17.92
C ARG A 947 43.10 34.16 -16.91
N PRO A 948 43.63 35.01 -16.02
CA PRO A 948 42.81 35.74 -15.05
C PRO A 948 41.73 36.61 -15.70
N SER A 949 40.52 36.54 -15.13
CA SER A 949 39.31 37.19 -15.65
C SER A 949 39.00 38.49 -14.90
N LEU A 950 39.09 39.65 -15.58
CA LEU A 950 38.98 40.97 -14.94
C LEU A 950 37.54 41.43 -14.67
N LYS A 951 37.31 41.96 -13.47
CA LYS A 951 36.07 42.66 -13.07
C LYS A 951 35.97 44.04 -13.75
N ALA A 952 34.74 44.58 -13.78
CA ALA A 952 34.41 45.84 -14.45
C ALA A 952 35.25 47.07 -14.00
N HIS A 953 35.81 47.08 -12.79
CA HIS A 953 36.69 48.15 -12.32
C HIS A 953 38.17 47.93 -12.69
N GLU A 954 38.63 46.68 -12.72
CA GLU A 954 39.99 46.29 -13.09
C GLU A 954 40.23 46.53 -14.59
N ALA A 955 39.29 46.10 -15.44
CA ALA A 955 39.31 46.38 -16.87
C ALA A 955 39.38 47.89 -17.17
N ARG A 956 38.66 48.72 -16.41
CA ARG A 956 38.76 50.19 -16.52
C ARG A 956 40.14 50.73 -16.16
N VAL A 957 40.83 50.16 -15.16
CA VAL A 957 42.21 50.59 -14.80
C VAL A 957 43.23 50.15 -15.84
N LEU A 958 43.05 48.96 -16.45
CA LEU A 958 43.86 48.47 -17.57
C LEU A 958 43.77 49.41 -18.78
N LEU A 959 42.57 49.89 -19.12
CA LEU A 959 42.30 50.66 -20.33
C LEU A 959 42.45 52.18 -20.19
N ALA A 960 42.74 52.70 -19.00
CA ALA A 960 42.72 54.14 -18.70
C ALA A 960 44.03 54.90 -19.00
N GLY A 961 44.56 54.83 -20.24
CA GLY A 961 45.62 55.75 -20.71
C GLY A 961 46.75 55.14 -21.52
#